data_AF-A0A517T952-F1
#
_entry.id   AF-A0A517T952-F1
#
_cell.length_a   1.000
_cell.length_b   1.000
_cell.length_c   1.000
_cell.angle_alpha   90.00
_cell.angle_beta   90.00
_cell.angle_gamma   90.00
#
_symmetry.space_group_name_H-M   'P 1'
#
loop_
_entity.id
_entity.type
_entity.pdbx_description
1 polymer ?
#
loop_
_entity_poly.entity_id
_entity_poly.type
_entity_poly.pdbx_seq_one_letter_code
_entity_poly.pdbx_strand_id
1 'polypeptide(L)'
;MERLVKKPYFIESDRVATHYRLTLRVVANPLLNSKRSPVRRKFSVTISGLFIALLAILSTLHAEAGAMPTVSELIGQLESGSKQERIQAASALGSLGSFAAEAVPALSTAVSSDDLELSHEAALALGNIGAKASSALPELSEQLKSDSPILQYGAIVAMGKIGDASVAGELEQLLNSDNAFLRVAAAQALATMGVEGSKAKVIDVLVAAVDSDQPVIRGDAIEGLQKLGKSALPALRKSLSMHSPSGQIHAMEALALMGKDARPAANQIAKLATTGEERVRAVAVRALAAVGGPKQLPVIAKLASDSSPLVRQNVAIALGNFKQAGSKNWDAVESLLEDDNESVRLAAVSMVGNLGPAAGKAVPILAGYLKAKDPTIAVAAADALSGMGKRAVPQLKKALSDPDSSELALISLEKIGPDAAAALPQLLKLLDSENEQIRLGAFLCIANIGEVAQADAAAPLIAYLEDTSRKNRSAAAYTLGKIGAESAVPVLQKYVNDPAEERLPLATAYSLVMLKPDDSEYLDLALPRLISNLNAEEPFVRLEIIRLLGQLGPKAESASSALAERLSDPEPQNRADAAIALGKIGNVSESTLTRLVKELDDQVPFVRYATTYAIGLCGDSASSAVPVLEERLSSEDFFQKATAAWALLKIEPNHAQRDVAVDVMLEALRSSDNRLRIAAVKALAGLREEGRIDSAITAALESEADPQVKEKMQAALDQ
;
A
#
# COMPACT_ATOMS: atom_id res chain seq x y z
N MET A 1 -24.80 -49.10 7.90
CA MET A 1 -25.23 -47.76 7.44
C MET A 1 -25.88 -46.92 8.54
N GLU A 2 -25.99 -47.40 9.79
CA GLU A 2 -26.15 -46.59 10.99
C GLU A 2 -25.30 -47.25 12.10
N ARG A 3 -24.70 -46.45 12.97
CA ARG A 3 -23.72 -46.81 14.03
C ARG A 3 -22.27 -46.96 13.58
N LEU A 4 -21.60 -45.82 13.37
CA LEU A 4 -20.22 -45.58 13.83
C LEU A 4 -19.96 -44.06 14.07
N VAL A 5 -20.98 -43.36 14.58
CA VAL A 5 -20.82 -42.05 15.23
C VAL A 5 -20.79 -42.29 16.73
N LYS A 6 -19.62 -42.17 17.36
CA LYS A 6 -19.39 -41.70 18.75
C LYS A 6 -17.93 -41.92 19.19
N LYS A 7 -17.02 -41.06 18.74
CA LYS A 7 -16.26 -40.10 19.58
C LYS A 7 -15.07 -39.52 18.78
N PRO A 8 -14.84 -38.20 18.85
CA PRO A 8 -13.79 -37.51 18.09
C PRO A 8 -12.47 -37.49 18.87
N TYR A 9 -11.37 -37.81 18.20
CA TYR A 9 -10.04 -37.33 18.59
C TYR A 9 -9.70 -36.17 17.66
N PHE A 10 -9.81 -34.95 18.21
CA PHE A 10 -9.20 -33.74 17.67
C PHE A 10 -7.68 -33.84 17.88
N ILE A 11 -6.92 -33.83 16.81
CA ILE A 11 -5.55 -33.28 16.78
C ILE A 11 -5.53 -32.32 15.60
N GLU A 12 -5.24 -31.07 15.92
CA GLU A 12 -5.19 -29.91 15.03
C GLU A 12 -4.16 -30.12 13.91
N SER A 13 -4.58 -29.97 12.65
CA SER A 13 -3.68 -29.70 11.52
C SER A 13 -4.26 -28.57 10.68
N ASP A 14 -3.83 -27.37 11.04
CA ASP A 14 -4.17 -26.07 10.43
C ASP A 14 -3.48 -25.88 9.06
N ARG A 15 -3.41 -26.93 8.23
CA ARG A 15 -2.68 -26.94 6.94
C ARG A 15 -3.53 -27.09 5.68
N VAL A 16 -4.87 -27.01 5.80
CA VAL A 16 -5.79 -27.06 4.64
C VAL A 16 -6.45 -25.69 4.38
N ALA A 17 -6.06 -24.62 5.09
CA ALA A 17 -6.68 -23.29 4.98
C ALA A 17 -5.94 -22.29 4.06
N THR A 18 -4.90 -22.69 3.32
CA THR A 18 -4.01 -21.74 2.64
C THR A 18 -4.35 -21.44 1.18
N HIS A 19 -5.31 -22.14 0.55
CA HIS A 19 -5.74 -21.85 -0.83
C HIS A 19 -6.99 -20.96 -0.96
N TYR A 20 -7.50 -20.38 0.14
CA TYR A 20 -8.75 -19.60 0.15
C TYR A 20 -8.63 -18.11 0.55
N ARG A 21 -7.43 -17.52 0.48
CA ARG A 21 -7.17 -16.15 0.99
C ARG A 21 -6.61 -15.12 0.01
N LEU A 22 -6.97 -15.17 -1.28
CA LEU A 22 -6.54 -14.13 -2.24
C LEU A 22 -7.64 -13.32 -2.95
N THR A 23 -8.92 -13.46 -2.56
CA THR A 23 -10.00 -12.63 -3.17
C THR A 23 -11.00 -12.03 -2.17
N LEU A 24 -10.57 -11.67 -0.96
CA LEU A 24 -11.38 -10.88 -0.01
C LEU A 24 -10.57 -9.79 0.69
N ARG A 25 -10.05 -8.85 -0.10
CA ARG A 25 -9.52 -7.57 0.42
C ARG A 25 -10.29 -6.38 -0.14
N VAL A 26 -11.62 -6.44 -0.14
CA VAL A 26 -12.51 -5.27 -0.25
C VAL A 26 -13.79 -5.55 0.53
N VAL A 27 -13.97 -4.85 1.67
CA VAL A 27 -15.18 -4.71 2.52
C VAL A 27 -15.35 -5.65 3.73
N ALA A 28 -15.42 -5.01 4.92
CA ALA A 28 -16.06 -5.38 6.20
C ALA A 28 -15.30 -6.22 7.26
N ASN A 29 -14.97 -5.53 8.36
CA ASN A 29 -14.94 -6.05 9.75
C ASN A 29 -16.34 -5.76 10.36
N PRO A 30 -16.87 -6.55 11.32
CA PRO A 30 -16.52 -6.30 12.72
C PRO A 30 -16.43 -7.56 13.62
N LEU A 31 -15.40 -7.60 14.48
CA LEU A 31 -15.31 -8.46 15.66
C LEU A 31 -15.92 -7.76 16.87
N LEU A 32 -17.01 -8.33 17.42
CA LEU A 32 -17.52 -8.05 18.76
C LEU A 32 -17.88 -9.38 19.44
N ASN A 33 -17.08 -9.80 20.43
CA ASN A 33 -17.53 -10.34 21.73
C ASN A 33 -16.37 -10.96 22.51
N SER A 34 -15.89 -10.26 23.54
CA SER A 34 -15.84 -10.82 24.89
C SER A 34 -15.64 -9.73 25.93
N LYS A 35 -16.47 -9.75 26.97
CA LYS A 35 -16.45 -8.86 28.13
C LYS A 35 -15.42 -9.37 29.16
N ARG A 36 -14.52 -8.50 29.65
CA ARG A 36 -14.07 -8.38 31.07
C ARG A 36 -13.07 -7.21 31.26
N SER A 37 -13.59 -6.15 31.90
CA SER A 37 -13.01 -5.14 32.85
C SER A 37 -11.56 -4.59 32.77
N PRO A 38 -11.33 -3.36 33.29
CA PRO A 38 -10.35 -2.39 32.78
C PRO A 38 -9.06 -2.31 33.61
N VAL A 39 -7.98 -1.80 32.99
CA VAL A 39 -6.95 -0.88 33.53
C VAL A 39 -5.68 -0.98 32.64
N ARG A 40 -5.26 0.18 32.09
CA ARG A 40 -3.96 0.49 31.44
C ARG A 40 -3.58 -0.25 30.13
N ARG A 41 -3.74 0.43 28.99
CA ARG A 41 -2.61 1.10 28.27
C ARG A 41 -3.11 1.90 27.06
N LYS A 42 -2.41 3.01 26.86
CA LYS A 42 -2.51 4.03 25.82
C LYS A 42 -1.82 3.58 24.52
N PHE A 43 -2.31 4.09 23.39
CA PHE A 43 -1.65 4.29 22.09
C PHE A 43 -1.35 3.08 21.16
N SER A 44 -1.92 3.19 19.94
CA SER A 44 -1.31 2.86 18.63
C SER A 44 -0.66 1.48 18.47
N VAL A 45 -1.46 0.41 18.39
CA VAL A 45 -1.05 -0.85 17.74
C VAL A 45 -2.27 -1.49 17.10
N THR A 46 -2.39 -1.47 15.76
CA THR A 46 -3.28 -2.43 15.06
C THR A 46 -2.92 -2.76 13.61
N ILE A 47 -1.74 -2.36 13.12
CA ILE A 47 -1.15 -2.98 11.92
C ILE A 47 0.23 -3.58 12.23
N SER A 48 0.98 -3.00 13.17
CA SER A 48 2.26 -3.55 13.63
C SER A 48 2.14 -4.70 14.63
N GLY A 49 1.02 -4.86 15.35
CA GLY A 49 0.87 -5.92 16.36
C GLY A 49 0.65 -7.32 15.77
N LEU A 50 -0.09 -7.41 14.66
CA LEU A 50 -0.20 -8.67 13.91
C LEU A 50 1.11 -8.97 13.19
N PHE A 51 1.85 -7.95 12.75
CA PHE A 51 3.16 -8.09 12.10
C PHE A 51 4.27 -8.42 13.10
N ILE A 52 4.22 -7.93 14.34
CA ILE A 52 5.14 -8.27 15.43
C ILE A 52 4.78 -9.61 16.06
N ALA A 53 3.50 -10.02 16.11
CA ALA A 53 3.14 -11.39 16.45
C ALA A 53 3.58 -12.36 15.35
N LEU A 54 3.46 -11.98 14.06
CA LEU A 54 3.99 -12.76 12.94
C LEU A 54 5.51 -12.78 12.94
N LEU A 55 6.19 -11.66 13.24
CA LEU A 55 7.65 -11.53 13.36
C LEU A 55 8.19 -12.14 14.65
N ALA A 56 7.41 -12.23 15.73
CA ALA A 56 7.77 -12.94 16.95
C ALA A 56 7.57 -14.45 16.76
N ILE A 57 6.53 -14.88 16.04
CA ILE A 57 6.38 -16.26 15.59
C ILE A 57 7.52 -16.61 14.60
N LEU A 58 7.83 -15.73 13.64
CA LEU A 58 8.96 -15.86 12.71
C LEU A 58 10.33 -15.75 13.39
N SER A 59 10.50 -14.96 14.46
CA SER A 59 11.78 -14.83 15.19
C SER A 59 11.99 -15.93 16.21
N THR A 60 10.91 -16.48 16.78
CA THR A 60 10.97 -17.77 17.49
C THR A 60 11.18 -18.94 16.53
N LEU A 61 10.81 -18.82 15.25
CA LEU A 61 11.15 -19.76 14.17
C LEU A 61 12.58 -19.55 13.64
N HIS A 62 13.14 -18.34 13.68
CA HIS A 62 14.53 -18.05 13.28
C HIS A 62 15.56 -18.41 14.35
N ALA A 63 15.13 -18.73 15.58
CA ALA A 63 16.02 -19.23 16.62
C ALA A 63 16.37 -20.73 16.46
N GLU A 64 15.75 -21.45 15.50
CA GLU A 64 16.07 -22.85 15.18
C GLU A 64 16.17 -23.16 13.67
N ALA A 65 16.11 -22.17 12.77
CA ALA A 65 16.17 -22.40 11.33
C ALA A 65 17.63 -22.44 10.82
N GLY A 66 18.07 -23.61 10.36
CA GLY A 66 19.19 -23.72 9.41
C GLY A 66 18.94 -22.89 8.14
N ALA A 67 19.98 -22.69 7.34
CA ALA A 67 19.88 -22.00 6.04
C ALA A 67 18.64 -22.48 5.25
N MET A 68 17.92 -21.55 4.59
CA MET A 68 16.81 -21.96 3.73
C MET A 68 17.33 -22.92 2.65
N PRO A 69 16.70 -24.10 2.47
CA PRO A 69 17.19 -25.09 1.54
C PRO A 69 17.14 -24.55 0.10
N THR A 70 18.21 -24.77 -0.64
CA THR A 70 18.32 -24.45 -2.07
C THR A 70 17.39 -25.33 -2.91
N VAL A 71 17.08 -24.92 -4.15
CA VAL A 71 16.24 -25.73 -5.05
C VAL A 71 16.84 -27.12 -5.27
N SER A 72 18.17 -27.23 -5.42
CA SER A 72 18.87 -28.51 -5.53
C SER A 72 18.73 -29.39 -4.28
N GLU A 73 18.75 -28.80 -3.07
CA GLU A 73 18.55 -29.56 -1.83
C GLU A 73 17.10 -30.05 -1.71
N LEU A 74 16.14 -29.22 -2.10
CA LEU A 74 14.72 -29.60 -2.16
C LEU A 74 14.46 -30.70 -3.18
N ILE A 75 15.12 -30.68 -4.34
CA ILE A 75 15.06 -31.79 -5.32
C ILE A 75 15.58 -33.08 -4.69
N GLY A 76 16.75 -33.04 -4.04
CA GLY A 76 17.30 -34.23 -3.36
C GLY A 76 16.38 -34.77 -2.26
N GLN A 77 15.74 -33.87 -1.50
CA GLN A 77 14.77 -34.24 -0.47
C GLN A 77 13.47 -34.81 -1.06
N LEU A 78 13.02 -34.31 -2.21
CA LEU A 78 11.86 -34.84 -2.94
C LEU A 78 12.10 -36.27 -3.47
N GLU A 79 13.33 -36.56 -3.89
CA GLU A 79 13.70 -37.85 -4.47
C GLU A 79 13.97 -38.94 -3.41
N SER A 80 14.61 -38.57 -2.30
CA SER A 80 15.19 -39.54 -1.35
C SER A 80 14.73 -39.37 0.10
N GLY A 81 13.96 -38.34 0.42
CA GLY A 81 13.43 -38.09 1.76
C GLY A 81 12.37 -39.09 2.21
N SER A 82 12.03 -39.04 3.49
CA SER A 82 10.84 -39.69 4.04
C SER A 82 9.56 -39.15 3.39
N LYS A 83 8.46 -39.90 3.52
CA LYS A 83 7.15 -39.50 2.98
C LYS A 83 6.81 -38.02 3.23
N GLN A 84 6.97 -37.59 4.47
CA GLN A 84 6.63 -36.23 4.88
C GLN A 84 7.63 -35.17 4.38
N GLU A 85 8.91 -35.52 4.30
CA GLU A 85 9.96 -34.67 3.73
C GLU A 85 9.76 -34.46 2.23
N ARG A 86 9.34 -35.50 1.50
CA ARG A 86 9.03 -35.40 0.07
C ARG A 86 7.86 -34.47 -0.21
N ILE A 87 6.79 -34.56 0.58
CA ILE A 87 5.62 -33.67 0.48
C ILE A 87 6.02 -32.22 0.80
N GLN A 88 6.81 -32.01 1.86
CA GLN A 88 7.30 -30.68 2.21
C GLN A 88 8.20 -30.08 1.13
N ALA A 89 9.07 -30.91 0.54
CA ALA A 89 9.93 -30.50 -0.57
C ALA A 89 9.10 -30.11 -1.80
N ALA A 90 8.11 -30.92 -2.20
CA ALA A 90 7.20 -30.58 -3.29
C ALA A 90 6.48 -29.25 -3.04
N SER A 91 5.95 -29.04 -1.83
CA SER A 91 5.25 -27.81 -1.45
C SER A 91 6.15 -26.57 -1.46
N ALA A 92 7.39 -26.72 -0.96
CA ALA A 92 8.39 -25.67 -0.97
C ALA A 92 8.80 -25.29 -2.40
N LEU A 93 9.05 -26.28 -3.26
CA LEU A 93 9.33 -26.07 -4.69
C LEU A 93 8.17 -25.35 -5.40
N GLY A 94 6.93 -25.76 -5.13
CA GLY A 94 5.75 -25.08 -5.65
C GLY A 94 5.62 -23.62 -5.17
N SER A 95 6.00 -23.33 -3.93
CA SER A 95 5.97 -21.97 -3.37
C SER A 95 7.03 -21.05 -3.98
N LEU A 96 8.13 -21.62 -4.50
CA LEU A 96 9.13 -20.89 -5.30
C LEU A 96 8.62 -20.56 -6.72
N GLY A 97 7.54 -21.20 -7.17
CA GLY A 97 6.93 -20.96 -8.48
C GLY A 97 7.95 -21.11 -9.61
N SER A 98 7.99 -20.16 -10.55
CA SER A 98 8.82 -20.26 -11.76
C SER A 98 10.34 -20.31 -11.52
N PHE A 99 10.81 -20.03 -10.29
CA PHE A 99 12.23 -20.17 -9.89
C PHE A 99 12.64 -21.64 -9.70
N ALA A 100 11.69 -22.54 -9.41
CA ALA A 100 11.93 -23.98 -9.25
C ALA A 100 11.81 -24.77 -10.57
N ALA A 101 12.02 -24.13 -11.73
CA ALA A 101 11.85 -24.77 -13.03
C ALA A 101 12.76 -25.99 -13.23
N GLU A 102 13.94 -26.01 -12.60
CA GLU A 102 14.84 -27.17 -12.62
C GLU A 102 14.28 -28.40 -11.90
N ALA A 103 13.30 -28.22 -11.01
CA ALA A 103 12.66 -29.30 -10.28
C ALA A 103 11.53 -30.00 -11.05
N VAL A 104 11.17 -29.50 -12.24
CA VAL A 104 10.07 -30.05 -13.05
C VAL A 104 10.23 -31.57 -13.29
N PRO A 105 11.40 -32.11 -13.68
CA PRO A 105 11.55 -33.57 -13.87
C PRO A 105 11.33 -34.40 -12.60
N ALA A 106 11.83 -33.91 -11.45
CA ALA A 106 11.67 -34.59 -10.17
C ALA A 106 10.20 -34.55 -9.71
N LEU A 107 9.52 -33.42 -9.91
CA LEU A 107 8.10 -33.26 -9.63
C LEU A 107 7.23 -34.12 -10.57
N SER A 108 7.54 -34.20 -11.87
CA SER A 108 6.87 -35.12 -12.81
C SER A 108 6.95 -36.57 -12.35
N THR A 109 8.10 -36.99 -11.83
CA THR A 109 8.27 -38.33 -11.26
C THR A 109 7.41 -38.51 -9.99
N ALA A 110 7.36 -37.49 -9.13
CA ALA A 110 6.57 -37.52 -7.90
C ALA A 110 5.05 -37.53 -8.14
N VAL A 111 4.56 -36.94 -9.24
CA VAL A 111 3.15 -37.05 -9.68
C VAL A 111 2.73 -38.50 -9.87
N SER A 112 3.64 -39.37 -10.35
CA SER A 112 3.38 -40.80 -10.56
C SER A 112 3.59 -41.66 -9.30
N SER A 113 3.77 -41.07 -8.12
CA SER A 113 4.00 -41.82 -6.88
C SER A 113 2.72 -42.51 -6.39
N ASP A 114 2.87 -43.71 -5.81
CA ASP A 114 1.77 -44.43 -5.12
C ASP A 114 1.21 -43.70 -3.90
N ASP A 115 1.92 -42.68 -3.43
CA ASP A 115 1.49 -41.85 -2.31
C ASP A 115 0.59 -40.73 -2.79
N LEU A 116 -0.72 -40.88 -2.55
CA LEU A 116 -1.74 -39.93 -3.00
C LEU A 116 -1.48 -38.49 -2.56
N GLU A 117 -0.92 -38.29 -1.36
CA GLU A 117 -0.66 -36.95 -0.83
C GLU A 117 0.52 -36.28 -1.56
N LEU A 118 1.60 -37.02 -1.76
CA LEU A 118 2.75 -36.56 -2.54
C LEU A 118 2.39 -36.33 -4.01
N SER A 119 1.64 -37.26 -4.60
CA SER A 119 1.19 -37.20 -5.99
C SER A 119 0.32 -35.96 -6.25
N HIS A 120 -0.60 -35.65 -5.33
CA HIS A 120 -1.41 -34.44 -5.38
C HIS A 120 -0.56 -33.16 -5.18
N GLU A 121 0.32 -33.12 -4.19
CA GLU A 121 1.14 -31.95 -3.90
C GLU A 121 2.13 -31.66 -5.04
N ALA A 122 2.72 -32.69 -5.65
CA ALA A 122 3.60 -32.56 -6.80
C ALA A 122 2.89 -31.95 -8.01
N ALA A 123 1.63 -32.36 -8.28
CA ALA A 123 0.82 -31.77 -9.33
C ALA A 123 0.57 -30.27 -9.08
N LEU A 124 0.17 -29.90 -7.86
CA LEU A 124 -0.03 -28.48 -7.50
C LEU A 124 1.27 -27.67 -7.62
N ALA A 125 2.41 -28.24 -7.24
CA ALA A 125 3.72 -27.60 -7.38
C ALA A 125 4.06 -27.32 -8.85
N LEU A 126 3.85 -28.30 -9.75
CA LEU A 126 4.00 -28.10 -11.20
C LEU A 126 3.08 -26.99 -11.73
N GLY A 127 1.83 -26.96 -11.28
CA GLY A 127 0.91 -25.87 -11.60
C GLY A 127 1.42 -24.50 -11.16
N ASN A 128 1.99 -24.38 -9.95
CA ASN A 128 2.54 -23.12 -9.44
C ASN A 128 3.85 -22.70 -10.13
N ILE A 129 4.63 -23.65 -10.68
CA ILE A 129 5.76 -23.36 -11.57
C ILE A 129 5.26 -22.71 -12.87
N GLY A 130 4.04 -23.06 -13.32
CA GLY A 130 3.35 -22.45 -14.46
C GLY A 130 3.87 -22.97 -15.80
N ALA A 131 3.90 -22.12 -16.82
CA ALA A 131 4.22 -22.51 -18.21
C ALA A 131 5.58 -23.22 -18.38
N LYS A 132 6.55 -23.03 -17.47
CA LYS A 132 7.84 -23.75 -17.51
C LYS A 132 7.70 -25.25 -17.21
N ALA A 133 6.56 -25.69 -16.66
CA ALA A 133 6.26 -27.09 -16.37
C ALA A 133 5.51 -27.82 -17.50
N SER A 134 5.39 -27.24 -18.72
CA SER A 134 4.69 -27.90 -19.85
C SER A 134 5.23 -29.30 -20.21
N SER A 135 6.50 -29.60 -19.92
CA SER A 135 7.04 -30.95 -20.14
C SER A 135 6.43 -32.02 -19.24
N ALA A 136 5.74 -31.63 -18.16
CA ALA A 136 5.08 -32.54 -17.21
C ALA A 136 3.62 -32.87 -17.56
N LEU A 137 3.09 -32.31 -18.67
CA LEU A 137 1.72 -32.56 -19.11
C LEU A 137 1.42 -34.03 -19.36
N PRO A 138 2.31 -34.86 -19.95
CA PRO A 138 2.05 -36.29 -20.12
C PRO A 138 1.78 -37.03 -18.80
N GLU A 139 2.54 -36.74 -17.75
CA GLU A 139 2.34 -37.35 -16.43
C GLU A 139 1.04 -36.90 -15.77
N LEU A 140 0.69 -35.61 -15.91
CA LEU A 140 -0.59 -35.09 -15.44
C LEU A 140 -1.76 -35.71 -16.21
N SER A 141 -1.63 -35.92 -17.52
CA SER A 141 -2.62 -36.59 -18.38
C SER A 141 -2.84 -38.05 -17.97
N GLU A 142 -1.79 -38.74 -17.54
CA GLU A 142 -1.94 -40.08 -16.97
C GLU A 142 -2.63 -40.04 -15.60
N GLN A 143 -2.30 -39.06 -14.75
CA GLN A 143 -2.94 -38.88 -13.44
C GLN A 143 -4.46 -38.59 -13.56
N LEU A 144 -4.91 -37.95 -14.64
CA LEU A 144 -6.35 -37.77 -14.93
C LEU A 144 -7.12 -39.09 -15.06
N LYS A 145 -6.45 -40.20 -15.41
CA LYS A 145 -7.06 -41.53 -15.54
C LYS A 145 -7.17 -42.28 -14.22
N SER A 146 -6.69 -41.70 -13.12
CA SER A 146 -6.79 -42.28 -11.78
C SER A 146 -8.25 -42.41 -11.32
N ASP A 147 -8.55 -43.45 -10.53
CA ASP A 147 -9.84 -43.60 -9.84
C ASP A 147 -10.03 -42.58 -8.69
N SER A 148 -8.99 -41.83 -8.31
CA SER A 148 -9.02 -40.87 -7.21
C SER A 148 -9.42 -39.46 -7.68
N PRO A 149 -10.59 -38.94 -7.26
CA PRO A 149 -11.00 -37.58 -7.63
C PRO A 149 -10.06 -36.48 -7.12
N ILE A 150 -9.32 -36.73 -6.04
CA ILE A 150 -8.34 -35.78 -5.51
C ILE A 150 -7.17 -35.65 -6.49
N LEU A 151 -6.65 -36.78 -7.00
CA LEU A 151 -5.56 -36.78 -7.97
C LEU A 151 -5.99 -36.17 -9.30
N GLN A 152 -7.20 -36.52 -9.77
CA GLN A 152 -7.78 -35.91 -10.96
C GLN A 152 -7.91 -34.39 -10.81
N TYR A 153 -8.44 -33.91 -9.67
CA TYR A 153 -8.56 -32.49 -9.40
C TYR A 153 -7.20 -31.77 -9.40
N GLY A 154 -6.20 -32.34 -8.72
CA GLY A 154 -4.84 -31.80 -8.69
C GLY A 154 -4.24 -31.67 -10.10
N ALA A 155 -4.41 -32.69 -10.94
CA ALA A 155 -3.97 -32.68 -12.33
C ALA A 155 -4.67 -31.60 -13.16
N ILE A 156 -6.01 -31.48 -13.06
CA ILE A 156 -6.79 -30.46 -13.77
C ILE A 156 -6.33 -29.04 -13.42
N VAL A 157 -6.17 -28.76 -12.12
CA VAL A 157 -5.73 -27.45 -11.64
C VAL A 157 -4.30 -27.15 -12.12
N ALA A 158 -3.41 -28.14 -12.07
CA ALA A 158 -2.04 -28.01 -12.55
C ALA A 158 -2.00 -27.67 -14.03
N MET A 159 -2.74 -28.43 -14.86
CA MET A 159 -2.86 -28.18 -16.30
C MET A 159 -3.40 -26.79 -16.59
N GLY A 160 -4.45 -26.36 -15.88
CA GLY A 160 -5.02 -25.01 -16.01
C GLY A 160 -4.01 -23.90 -15.75
N LYS A 161 -3.17 -24.04 -14.72
CA LYS A 161 -2.12 -23.06 -14.37
C LYS A 161 -0.91 -23.12 -15.31
N ILE A 162 -0.56 -24.30 -15.83
CA ILE A 162 0.46 -24.46 -16.89
C ILE A 162 0.00 -23.73 -18.16
N GLY A 163 -1.29 -23.83 -18.48
CA GLY A 163 -1.93 -23.03 -19.52
C GLY A 163 -1.70 -23.52 -20.95
N ASP A 164 -1.15 -24.71 -21.13
CA ASP A 164 -0.91 -25.31 -22.45
C ASP A 164 -2.20 -25.96 -23.00
N ALA A 165 -2.67 -25.47 -24.15
CA ALA A 165 -3.92 -25.93 -24.75
C ALA A 165 -3.86 -27.33 -25.38
N SER A 166 -2.69 -27.99 -25.43
CA SER A 166 -2.55 -29.34 -25.99
C SER A 166 -3.37 -30.40 -25.24
N VAL A 167 -3.64 -30.21 -23.95
CA VAL A 167 -4.46 -31.10 -23.10
C VAL A 167 -5.96 -30.75 -23.11
N ALA A 168 -6.38 -29.75 -23.89
CA ALA A 168 -7.76 -29.27 -23.90
C ALA A 168 -8.78 -30.39 -24.19
N GLY A 169 -8.47 -31.31 -25.11
CA GLY A 169 -9.37 -32.41 -25.46
C GLY A 169 -9.66 -33.37 -24.30
N GLU A 170 -8.70 -33.56 -23.38
CA GLU A 170 -8.88 -34.40 -22.18
C GLU A 170 -9.77 -33.70 -21.16
N LEU A 171 -9.53 -32.41 -20.92
CA LEU A 171 -10.34 -31.58 -20.02
C LEU A 171 -11.78 -31.41 -20.53
N GLU A 172 -11.98 -31.35 -21.85
CA GLU A 172 -13.31 -31.26 -22.46
C GLU A 172 -14.20 -32.48 -22.17
N GLN A 173 -13.61 -33.66 -22.03
CA GLN A 173 -14.34 -34.88 -21.65
C GLN A 173 -14.86 -34.78 -20.21
N LEU A 174 -14.06 -34.19 -19.32
CA LEU A 174 -14.39 -34.00 -17.90
C LEU A 174 -15.51 -32.98 -17.67
N LEU A 175 -15.85 -32.16 -18.66
CA LEU A 175 -17.06 -31.31 -18.62
C LEU A 175 -18.36 -32.09 -18.50
N ASN A 176 -18.34 -33.42 -18.72
CA ASN A 176 -19.48 -34.32 -18.50
C ASN A 176 -19.36 -35.16 -17.23
N SER A 177 -18.36 -34.94 -16.37
CA SER A 177 -18.17 -35.75 -15.16
C SER A 177 -19.37 -35.63 -14.21
N ASP A 178 -19.79 -36.76 -13.65
CA ASP A 178 -20.78 -36.81 -12.58
C ASP A 178 -20.27 -36.10 -11.31
N ASN A 179 -18.93 -36.06 -11.13
CA ASN A 179 -18.32 -35.35 -10.02
C ASN A 179 -18.25 -33.83 -10.32
N ALA A 180 -19.01 -33.06 -9.54
CA ALA A 180 -19.09 -31.61 -9.71
C ALA A 180 -17.75 -30.88 -9.55
N PHE A 181 -16.85 -31.36 -8.68
CA PHE A 181 -15.52 -30.74 -8.50
C PHE A 181 -14.69 -30.87 -9.77
N LEU A 182 -14.62 -32.07 -10.35
CA LEU A 182 -13.85 -32.32 -11.58
C LEU A 182 -14.43 -31.55 -12.75
N ARG A 183 -15.76 -31.55 -12.87
CA ARG A 183 -16.47 -30.89 -13.96
C ARG A 183 -16.23 -29.37 -13.97
N VAL A 184 -16.25 -28.74 -12.80
CA VAL A 184 -16.07 -27.29 -12.67
C VAL A 184 -14.59 -26.90 -12.74
N ALA A 185 -13.70 -27.68 -12.14
CA ALA A 185 -12.26 -27.50 -12.29
C ALA A 185 -11.84 -27.57 -13.76
N ALA A 186 -12.36 -28.55 -14.52
CA ALA A 186 -12.05 -28.67 -15.95
C ALA A 186 -12.53 -27.46 -16.74
N ALA A 187 -13.74 -26.96 -16.43
CA ALA A 187 -14.26 -25.74 -17.03
C ALA A 187 -13.41 -24.50 -16.70
N GLN A 188 -12.95 -24.35 -15.46
CA GLN A 188 -12.10 -23.24 -15.02
C GLN A 188 -10.70 -23.32 -15.67
N ALA A 189 -10.11 -24.51 -15.80
CA ALA A 189 -8.86 -24.73 -16.51
C ALA A 189 -8.97 -24.36 -18.00
N LEU A 190 -10.01 -24.86 -18.70
CA LEU A 190 -10.27 -24.53 -20.10
C LEU A 190 -10.53 -23.03 -20.33
N ALA A 191 -11.24 -22.38 -19.40
CA ALA A 191 -11.43 -20.93 -19.41
C ALA A 191 -10.11 -20.16 -19.27
N THR A 192 -9.21 -20.63 -18.41
CA THR A 192 -7.88 -20.03 -18.19
C THR A 192 -6.97 -20.19 -19.39
N MET A 193 -7.01 -21.35 -20.06
CA MET A 193 -6.28 -21.61 -21.31
C MET A 193 -6.82 -20.84 -22.52
N GLY A 194 -8.03 -20.30 -22.45
CA GLY A 194 -8.65 -19.58 -23.57
C GLY A 194 -9.09 -20.50 -24.72
N VAL A 195 -9.51 -21.74 -24.44
CA VAL A 195 -9.94 -22.70 -25.46
C VAL A 195 -11.29 -22.28 -26.04
N GLU A 196 -11.32 -21.93 -27.32
CA GLU A 196 -12.55 -21.43 -27.98
C GLU A 196 -13.53 -22.56 -28.36
N GLY A 197 -13.06 -23.78 -28.62
CA GLY A 197 -13.88 -24.89 -29.14
C GLY A 197 -15.02 -25.33 -28.22
N SER A 198 -14.78 -25.35 -26.91
CA SER A 198 -15.76 -25.77 -25.87
C SER A 198 -16.35 -24.63 -25.07
N LYS A 199 -16.07 -23.38 -25.45
CA LYS A 199 -16.38 -22.17 -24.69
C LYS A 199 -17.83 -22.03 -24.25
N ALA A 200 -18.79 -22.37 -25.12
CA ALA A 200 -20.21 -22.31 -24.77
C ALA A 200 -20.57 -23.27 -23.62
N LYS A 201 -20.08 -24.51 -23.70
CA LYS A 201 -20.30 -25.53 -22.66
C LYS A 201 -19.57 -25.17 -21.36
N VAL A 202 -18.35 -24.64 -21.46
CA VAL A 202 -17.60 -24.13 -20.31
C VAL A 202 -18.40 -23.03 -19.59
N ILE A 203 -18.95 -22.06 -20.33
CA ILE A 203 -19.82 -21.02 -19.76
C ILE A 203 -21.03 -21.65 -19.06
N ASP A 204 -21.72 -22.60 -19.68
CA ASP A 204 -22.90 -23.23 -19.09
C ASP A 204 -22.57 -23.97 -17.78
N VAL A 205 -21.45 -24.72 -17.74
CA VAL A 205 -20.99 -25.43 -16.54
C VAL A 205 -20.66 -24.44 -15.41
N LEU A 206 -19.90 -23.39 -15.70
CA LEU A 206 -19.49 -22.41 -14.69
C LEU A 206 -20.69 -21.60 -14.19
N VAL A 207 -21.60 -21.18 -15.08
CA VAL A 207 -22.82 -20.45 -14.68
C VAL A 207 -23.74 -21.31 -13.82
N ALA A 208 -23.85 -22.61 -14.07
CA ALA A 208 -24.61 -23.50 -13.19
C ALA A 208 -23.94 -23.65 -11.81
N ALA A 209 -22.62 -23.60 -11.77
CA ALA A 209 -21.83 -23.80 -10.55
C ALA A 209 -21.82 -22.58 -9.60
N VAL A 210 -22.20 -21.38 -10.05
CA VAL A 210 -22.27 -20.19 -9.18
C VAL A 210 -23.31 -20.33 -8.05
N ASP A 211 -24.32 -21.19 -8.21
CA ASP A 211 -25.33 -21.47 -7.18
C ASP A 211 -25.02 -22.74 -6.36
N SER A 212 -23.80 -23.29 -6.48
CA SER A 212 -23.40 -24.46 -5.70
C SER A 212 -23.35 -24.16 -4.20
N ASP A 213 -23.81 -25.07 -3.34
CA ASP A 213 -23.64 -24.94 -1.88
C ASP A 213 -22.16 -25.05 -1.44
N GLN A 214 -21.30 -25.65 -2.27
CA GLN A 214 -19.89 -25.84 -1.97
C GLN A 214 -19.07 -24.57 -2.30
N PRO A 215 -18.42 -23.94 -1.30
CA PRO A 215 -17.65 -22.70 -1.53
C PRO A 215 -16.54 -22.84 -2.58
N VAL A 216 -15.85 -24.00 -2.61
CA VAL A 216 -14.80 -24.36 -3.57
C VAL A 216 -15.31 -24.24 -5.00
N ILE A 217 -16.39 -24.96 -5.29
CA ILE A 217 -17.02 -24.98 -6.61
C ILE A 217 -17.47 -23.58 -7.05
N ARG A 218 -18.03 -22.78 -6.13
CA ARG A 218 -18.42 -21.40 -6.45
C ARG A 218 -17.22 -20.50 -6.77
N GLY A 219 -16.13 -20.65 -6.01
CA GLY A 219 -14.90 -19.89 -6.22
C GLY A 219 -14.33 -20.13 -7.62
N ASP A 220 -14.17 -21.40 -7.98
CA ASP A 220 -13.66 -21.82 -9.29
C ASP A 220 -14.58 -21.36 -10.43
N ALA A 221 -15.89 -21.43 -10.22
CA ALA A 221 -16.88 -20.94 -11.17
C ALA A 221 -16.73 -19.44 -11.44
N ILE A 222 -16.63 -18.63 -10.38
CA ILE A 222 -16.48 -17.17 -10.49
C ILE A 222 -15.15 -16.80 -11.18
N GLU A 223 -14.05 -17.47 -10.83
CA GLU A 223 -12.75 -17.23 -11.46
C GLU A 223 -12.77 -17.59 -12.95
N GLY A 224 -13.30 -18.76 -13.31
CA GLY A 224 -13.43 -19.16 -14.71
C GLY A 224 -14.28 -18.18 -15.52
N LEU A 225 -15.41 -17.71 -14.96
CA LEU A 225 -16.26 -16.71 -15.61
C LEU A 225 -15.55 -15.37 -15.78
N GLN A 226 -14.71 -14.98 -14.83
CA GLN A 226 -13.88 -13.79 -14.94
C GLN A 226 -12.86 -13.92 -16.09
N LYS A 227 -12.19 -15.07 -16.22
CA LYS A 227 -11.23 -15.34 -17.31
C LYS A 227 -11.88 -15.29 -18.69
N LEU A 228 -13.12 -15.78 -18.80
CA LEU A 228 -13.90 -15.70 -20.05
C LEU A 228 -14.35 -14.28 -20.43
N GLY A 229 -14.35 -13.37 -19.45
CA GLY A 229 -14.66 -11.96 -19.64
C GLY A 229 -16.02 -11.74 -20.32
N LYS A 230 -16.03 -10.89 -21.36
CA LYS A 230 -17.27 -10.48 -22.07
C LYS A 230 -18.09 -11.65 -22.61
N SER A 231 -17.46 -12.79 -22.87
CA SER A 231 -18.14 -13.99 -23.40
C SER A 231 -19.12 -14.59 -22.38
N ALA A 232 -18.83 -14.49 -21.08
CA ALA A 232 -19.70 -14.98 -20.01
C ALA A 232 -20.89 -14.06 -19.72
N LEU A 233 -20.85 -12.81 -20.20
CA LEU A 233 -21.81 -11.77 -19.84
C LEU A 233 -23.28 -12.13 -20.17
N PRO A 234 -23.62 -12.68 -21.35
CA PRO A 234 -25.01 -13.06 -21.64
C PRO A 234 -25.56 -14.09 -20.66
N ALA A 235 -24.74 -15.08 -20.29
CA ALA A 235 -25.14 -16.15 -19.38
C ALA A 235 -25.25 -15.66 -17.92
N LEU A 236 -24.32 -14.83 -17.46
CA LEU A 236 -24.41 -14.17 -16.15
C LEU A 236 -25.64 -13.26 -16.04
N ARG A 237 -25.96 -12.50 -17.09
CA ARG A 237 -27.17 -11.67 -17.13
C ARG A 237 -28.46 -12.48 -17.08
N LYS A 238 -28.47 -13.66 -17.70
CA LYS A 238 -29.57 -14.62 -17.60
C LYS A 238 -29.67 -15.17 -16.17
N SER A 239 -28.53 -15.48 -15.54
CA SER A 239 -28.46 -15.98 -14.17
C SER A 239 -29.10 -15.02 -13.15
N LEU A 240 -28.88 -13.71 -13.29
CA LEU A 240 -29.53 -12.68 -12.46
C LEU A 240 -31.07 -12.74 -12.45
N SER A 241 -31.69 -13.31 -13.49
CA SER A 241 -33.15 -13.36 -13.65
C SER A 241 -33.76 -14.71 -13.29
N MET A 242 -32.96 -15.76 -13.12
CA MET A 242 -33.43 -17.15 -13.01
C MET A 242 -33.11 -17.85 -11.70
N HIS A 243 -32.21 -17.31 -10.88
CA HIS A 243 -31.72 -18.03 -9.70
C HIS A 243 -32.34 -17.57 -8.39
N SER A 244 -32.15 -18.42 -7.38
CA SER A 244 -32.34 -18.16 -5.96
C SER A 244 -31.63 -16.85 -5.54
N PRO A 245 -31.99 -16.26 -4.38
CA PRO A 245 -31.24 -15.11 -3.83
C PRO A 245 -29.73 -15.36 -3.73
N SER A 246 -29.32 -16.61 -3.47
CA SER A 246 -27.92 -17.05 -3.45
C SER A 246 -27.27 -16.94 -4.84
N GLY A 247 -27.86 -17.55 -5.87
CA GLY A 247 -27.32 -17.50 -7.23
C GLY A 247 -27.31 -16.07 -7.81
N GLN A 248 -28.28 -15.22 -7.44
CA GLN A 248 -28.24 -13.79 -7.78
C GLN A 248 -27.01 -13.09 -7.18
N ILE A 249 -26.70 -13.35 -5.90
CA ILE A 249 -25.54 -12.78 -5.21
C ILE A 249 -24.25 -13.19 -5.93
N HIS A 250 -24.03 -14.48 -6.16
CA HIS A 250 -22.80 -14.96 -6.77
C HIS A 250 -22.65 -14.51 -8.24
N ALA A 251 -23.75 -14.42 -8.99
CA ALA A 251 -23.73 -13.84 -10.33
C ALA A 251 -23.34 -12.35 -10.29
N MET A 252 -23.84 -11.58 -9.31
CA MET A 252 -23.43 -10.17 -9.12
C MET A 252 -21.97 -10.03 -8.71
N GLU A 253 -21.43 -10.96 -7.91
CA GLU A 253 -20.01 -10.97 -7.53
C GLU A 253 -19.11 -11.22 -8.74
N ALA A 254 -19.44 -12.21 -9.58
CA ALA A 254 -18.72 -12.44 -10.84
C ALA A 254 -18.76 -11.20 -11.75
N LEU A 255 -19.93 -10.58 -11.91
CA LEU A 255 -20.08 -9.36 -12.70
C LEU A 255 -19.29 -8.17 -12.11
N ALA A 256 -19.23 -8.03 -10.79
CA ALA A 256 -18.46 -6.99 -10.13
C ALA A 256 -16.95 -7.14 -10.38
N LEU A 257 -16.43 -8.37 -10.37
CA LEU A 257 -15.02 -8.67 -10.69
C LEU A 257 -14.67 -8.40 -12.16
N MET A 258 -15.64 -8.50 -13.08
CA MET A 258 -15.48 -8.07 -14.48
C MET A 258 -15.42 -6.53 -14.63
N GLY A 259 -15.88 -5.78 -13.62
CA GLY A 259 -15.86 -4.32 -13.61
C GLY A 259 -16.56 -3.68 -14.82
N LYS A 260 -15.84 -2.83 -15.55
CA LYS A 260 -16.40 -2.04 -16.68
C LYS A 260 -16.94 -2.90 -17.83
N ASP A 261 -16.45 -4.11 -18.00
CA ASP A 261 -16.89 -5.00 -19.07
C ASP A 261 -18.29 -5.57 -18.82
N ALA A 262 -18.72 -5.61 -17.56
CA ALA A 262 -20.08 -6.01 -17.17
C ALA A 262 -21.11 -4.88 -17.22
N ARG A 263 -20.75 -3.66 -17.68
CA ARG A 263 -21.66 -2.49 -17.80
C ARG A 263 -23.06 -2.81 -18.36
N PRO A 264 -23.22 -3.67 -19.39
CA PRO A 264 -24.54 -4.03 -19.90
C PRO A 264 -25.48 -4.70 -18.87
N ALA A 265 -24.95 -5.26 -17.78
CA ALA A 265 -25.74 -5.84 -16.69
C ALA A 265 -26.23 -4.78 -15.67
N ALA A 266 -25.69 -3.56 -15.70
CA ALA A 266 -25.93 -2.55 -14.67
C ALA A 266 -27.42 -2.26 -14.42
N ASN A 267 -28.26 -2.20 -15.46
CA ASN A 267 -29.70 -1.95 -15.29
C ASN A 267 -30.44 -3.12 -14.63
N GLN A 268 -30.01 -4.36 -14.85
CA GLN A 268 -30.59 -5.53 -14.18
C GLN A 268 -30.18 -5.55 -12.71
N ILE A 269 -28.90 -5.25 -12.41
CA ILE A 269 -28.40 -5.12 -11.04
C ILE A 269 -29.12 -3.96 -10.32
N ALA A 270 -29.38 -2.84 -11.01
CA ALA A 270 -30.13 -1.70 -10.47
C ALA A 270 -31.55 -2.09 -10.07
N LYS A 271 -32.22 -2.95 -10.85
CA LYS A 271 -33.52 -3.50 -10.48
C LYS A 271 -33.41 -4.33 -9.20
N LEU A 272 -32.46 -5.26 -9.13
CA LEU A 272 -32.23 -6.10 -7.94
C LEU A 272 -31.87 -5.28 -6.69
N ALA A 273 -31.15 -4.17 -6.85
CA ALA A 273 -30.83 -3.25 -5.76
C ALA A 273 -32.07 -2.61 -5.12
N THR A 274 -33.20 -2.59 -5.83
CA THR A 274 -34.47 -2.01 -5.34
C THR A 274 -35.52 -3.05 -4.97
N THR A 275 -35.55 -4.21 -5.64
CA THR A 275 -36.62 -5.21 -5.47
C THR A 275 -36.15 -6.49 -4.77
N GLY A 276 -34.84 -6.69 -4.62
CA GLY A 276 -34.29 -7.89 -4.01
C GLY A 276 -34.56 -7.97 -2.51
N GLU A 277 -34.32 -9.14 -1.94
CA GLU A 277 -34.23 -9.31 -0.49
C GLU A 277 -33.02 -8.54 0.08
N GLU A 278 -32.99 -8.32 1.39
CA GLU A 278 -31.99 -7.46 2.05
C GLU A 278 -30.54 -7.71 1.58
N ARG A 279 -30.09 -8.98 1.61
CA ARG A 279 -28.72 -9.33 1.18
C ARG A 279 -28.51 -9.12 -0.31
N VAL A 280 -29.50 -9.42 -1.14
CA VAL A 280 -29.45 -9.19 -2.60
C VAL A 280 -29.32 -7.69 -2.88
N ARG A 281 -30.10 -6.84 -2.21
CA ARG A 281 -30.00 -5.37 -2.38
C ARG A 281 -28.62 -4.85 -1.99
N ALA A 282 -28.09 -5.29 -0.85
CA ALA A 282 -26.77 -4.87 -0.38
C ALA A 282 -25.65 -5.24 -1.36
N VAL A 283 -25.64 -6.48 -1.86
CA VAL A 283 -24.67 -6.93 -2.87
C VAL A 283 -24.86 -6.21 -4.19
N ALA A 284 -26.11 -5.97 -4.62
CA ALA A 284 -26.41 -5.24 -5.83
C ALA A 284 -25.86 -3.81 -5.79
N VAL A 285 -25.92 -3.11 -4.65
CA VAL A 285 -25.31 -1.77 -4.49
C VAL A 285 -23.80 -1.82 -4.72
N ARG A 286 -23.09 -2.79 -4.12
CA ARG A 286 -21.64 -2.98 -4.34
C ARG A 286 -21.33 -3.27 -5.81
N ALA A 287 -22.10 -4.18 -6.42
CA ALA A 287 -21.92 -4.54 -7.82
C ALA A 287 -22.18 -3.33 -8.74
N LEU A 288 -23.19 -2.50 -8.47
CA LEU A 288 -23.41 -1.26 -9.22
C LEU A 288 -22.22 -0.30 -9.14
N ALA A 289 -21.55 -0.22 -7.99
CA ALA A 289 -20.36 0.62 -7.85
C ALA A 289 -19.22 0.15 -8.77
N ALA A 290 -19.00 -1.17 -8.84
CA ALA A 290 -17.95 -1.76 -9.68
C ALA A 290 -18.30 -1.72 -11.18
N VAL A 291 -19.57 -1.93 -11.53
CA VAL A 291 -20.01 -2.19 -12.90
C VAL A 291 -20.62 -0.96 -13.58
N GLY A 292 -21.36 -0.15 -12.83
CA GLY A 292 -22.33 0.82 -13.37
C GLY A 292 -21.75 2.15 -13.84
N GLY A 293 -20.57 2.54 -13.35
CA GLY A 293 -20.02 3.87 -13.57
C GLY A 293 -20.95 5.00 -13.08
N PRO A 294 -20.65 6.27 -13.42
CA PRO A 294 -21.38 7.44 -12.91
C PRO A 294 -22.89 7.47 -13.23
N LYS A 295 -23.33 6.74 -14.25
CA LYS A 295 -24.75 6.69 -14.65
C LYS A 295 -25.65 6.02 -13.61
N GLN A 296 -25.11 5.13 -12.79
CA GLN A 296 -25.87 4.44 -11.74
C GLN A 296 -25.89 5.22 -10.41
N LEU A 297 -25.16 6.34 -10.33
CA LEU A 297 -25.08 7.15 -9.13
C LEU A 297 -26.45 7.61 -8.58
N PRO A 298 -27.42 8.05 -9.42
CA PRO A 298 -28.75 8.42 -8.91
C PRO A 298 -29.50 7.23 -8.28
N VAL A 299 -29.35 6.02 -8.82
CA VAL A 299 -29.99 4.82 -8.27
C VAL A 299 -29.34 4.43 -6.94
N ILE A 300 -28.01 4.42 -6.87
CA ILE A 300 -27.26 4.14 -5.64
C ILE A 300 -27.64 5.17 -4.55
N ALA A 301 -27.64 6.46 -4.88
CA ALA A 301 -27.97 7.53 -3.94
C ALA A 301 -29.40 7.42 -3.38
N LYS A 302 -30.38 7.00 -4.21
CA LYS A 302 -31.77 6.79 -3.75
C LYS A 302 -31.86 5.70 -2.65
N LEU A 303 -30.97 4.72 -2.66
CA LEU A 303 -30.94 3.63 -1.68
C LEU A 303 -30.34 4.06 -0.32
N ALA A 304 -29.88 5.31 -0.19
CA ALA A 304 -29.51 5.87 1.11
C ALA A 304 -30.69 5.88 2.11
N SER A 305 -31.94 5.81 1.64
CA SER A 305 -33.13 5.70 2.47
C SER A 305 -33.68 4.26 2.56
N ASP A 306 -32.90 3.24 2.23
CA ASP A 306 -33.34 1.84 2.35
C ASP A 306 -33.61 1.47 3.81
N SER A 307 -34.61 0.62 4.06
CA SER A 307 -34.98 0.20 5.41
C SER A 307 -33.88 -0.59 6.12
N SER A 308 -33.03 -1.30 5.37
CA SER A 308 -31.93 -2.08 5.93
C SER A 308 -30.67 -1.22 6.14
N PRO A 309 -30.10 -1.18 7.36
CA PRO A 309 -28.80 -0.56 7.60
C PRO A 309 -27.68 -1.19 6.78
N LEU A 310 -27.75 -2.49 6.49
CA LEU A 310 -26.76 -3.18 5.66
C LEU A 310 -26.74 -2.60 4.24
N VAL A 311 -27.91 -2.32 3.66
CA VAL A 311 -27.99 -1.70 2.33
C VAL A 311 -27.43 -0.27 2.38
N ARG A 312 -27.84 0.54 3.35
CA ARG A 312 -27.37 1.93 3.49
C ARG A 312 -25.86 2.03 3.72
N GLN A 313 -25.28 1.13 4.52
CA GLN A 313 -23.83 1.03 4.69
C GLN A 313 -23.12 0.76 3.36
N ASN A 314 -23.65 -0.16 2.55
CA ASN A 314 -23.11 -0.44 1.23
C ASN A 314 -23.30 0.72 0.26
N VAL A 315 -24.35 1.53 0.42
CA VAL A 315 -24.53 2.78 -0.33
C VAL A 315 -23.41 3.77 0.01
N ALA A 316 -23.09 3.98 1.29
CA ALA A 316 -21.98 4.85 1.68
C ALA A 316 -20.64 4.40 1.05
N ILE A 317 -20.33 3.10 1.14
CA ILE A 317 -19.12 2.53 0.52
C ILE A 317 -19.13 2.74 -1.00
N ALA A 318 -20.26 2.47 -1.65
CA ALA A 318 -20.42 2.62 -3.09
C ALA A 318 -20.26 4.08 -3.55
N LEU A 319 -20.89 5.03 -2.85
CA LEU A 319 -20.79 6.46 -3.15
C LEU A 319 -19.35 6.98 -3.02
N GLY A 320 -18.57 6.44 -2.07
CA GLY A 320 -17.16 6.79 -1.88
C GLY A 320 -16.28 6.51 -3.09
N ASN A 321 -16.68 5.59 -3.97
CA ASN A 321 -15.98 5.28 -5.22
C ASN A 321 -16.26 6.31 -6.34
N PHE A 322 -17.19 7.24 -6.13
CA PHE A 322 -17.58 8.25 -7.13
C PHE A 322 -17.26 9.65 -6.62
N LYS A 323 -16.12 10.23 -7.02
CA LYS A 323 -15.69 11.59 -6.63
C LYS A 323 -16.80 12.66 -6.74
N GLN A 324 -17.65 12.57 -7.77
CA GLN A 324 -18.77 13.49 -7.97
C GLN A 324 -19.94 13.32 -6.98
N ALA A 325 -20.02 12.25 -6.19
CA ALA A 325 -21.12 12.00 -5.26
C ALA A 325 -21.29 13.14 -4.24
N GLY A 326 -20.17 13.65 -3.69
CA GLY A 326 -20.19 14.73 -2.70
C GLY A 326 -20.78 16.05 -3.22
N SER A 327 -20.76 16.27 -4.54
CA SER A 327 -21.33 17.47 -5.17
C SER A 327 -22.70 17.24 -5.81
N LYS A 328 -22.95 16.05 -6.38
CA LYS A 328 -24.17 15.73 -7.15
C LYS A 328 -25.28 15.07 -6.34
N ASN A 329 -24.95 14.43 -5.22
CA ASN A 329 -25.87 13.61 -4.43
C ASN A 329 -25.73 13.93 -2.94
N TRP A 330 -25.64 15.22 -2.61
CA TRP A 330 -25.41 15.69 -1.24
C TRP A 330 -26.47 15.17 -0.26
N ASP A 331 -27.76 15.23 -0.61
CA ASP A 331 -28.84 14.81 0.29
C ASP A 331 -28.70 13.34 0.75
N ALA A 332 -28.21 12.46 -0.14
CA ALA A 332 -27.92 11.08 0.22
C ALA A 332 -26.68 10.95 1.11
N VAL A 333 -25.63 11.74 0.84
CA VAL A 333 -24.42 11.79 1.67
C VAL A 333 -24.74 12.29 3.08
N GLU A 334 -25.52 13.37 3.17
CA GLU A 334 -25.98 13.98 4.43
C GLU A 334 -26.83 13.01 5.25
N SER A 335 -27.83 12.38 4.62
CA SER A 335 -28.67 11.38 5.27
C SER A 335 -27.87 10.19 5.83
N LEU A 336 -26.82 9.74 5.15
CA LEU A 336 -25.97 8.64 5.62
C LEU A 336 -25.02 9.06 6.74
N LEU A 337 -24.55 10.31 6.71
CA LEU A 337 -23.77 10.87 7.81
C LEU A 337 -24.61 10.97 9.08
N GLU A 338 -25.90 11.28 8.98
CA GLU A 338 -26.81 11.45 10.10
C GLU A 338 -27.61 10.19 10.45
N ASP A 339 -27.22 9.03 9.90
CA ASP A 339 -27.95 7.78 10.08
C ASP A 339 -28.05 7.34 11.54
N ASP A 340 -29.20 6.77 11.94
CA ASP A 340 -29.38 6.23 13.29
C ASP A 340 -28.41 5.08 13.61
N ASN A 341 -27.99 4.32 12.60
CA ASN A 341 -27.10 3.19 12.75
C ASN A 341 -25.62 3.61 12.72
N GLU A 342 -24.88 3.24 13.76
CA GLU A 342 -23.47 3.65 13.93
C GLU A 342 -22.55 3.10 12.82
N SER A 343 -22.82 1.88 12.33
CA SER A 343 -22.04 1.27 11.25
C SER A 343 -22.24 1.97 9.91
N VAL A 344 -23.42 2.55 9.69
CA VAL A 344 -23.71 3.37 8.50
C VAL A 344 -22.99 4.72 8.62
N ARG A 345 -23.07 5.39 9.77
CA ARG A 345 -22.36 6.66 10.00
C ARG A 345 -20.86 6.53 9.82
N LEU A 346 -20.24 5.47 10.36
CA LEU A 346 -18.81 5.22 10.20
C LEU A 346 -18.44 5.07 8.71
N ALA A 347 -19.21 4.26 7.97
CA ALA A 347 -19.01 4.11 6.52
C ALA A 347 -19.21 5.43 5.77
N ALA A 348 -20.15 6.28 6.19
CA ALA A 348 -20.40 7.59 5.62
C ALA A 348 -19.24 8.59 5.89
N VAL A 349 -18.65 8.56 7.09
CA VAL A 349 -17.47 9.38 7.42
C VAL A 349 -16.27 8.96 6.55
N SER A 350 -16.01 7.65 6.41
CA SER A 350 -14.96 7.15 5.51
C SER A 350 -15.23 7.50 4.04
N MET A 351 -16.48 7.39 3.59
CA MET A 351 -16.92 7.83 2.27
C MET A 351 -16.54 9.30 2.04
N VAL A 352 -16.89 10.19 2.97
CA VAL A 352 -16.57 11.63 2.85
C VAL A 352 -15.06 11.88 2.78
N GLY A 353 -14.26 11.16 3.58
CA GLY A 353 -12.81 11.21 3.49
C GLY A 353 -12.29 10.86 2.08
N ASN A 354 -12.83 9.79 1.47
CA ASN A 354 -12.45 9.37 0.11
C ASN A 354 -12.88 10.37 -0.99
N LEU A 355 -14.05 11.00 -0.80
CA LEU A 355 -14.53 12.07 -1.68
C LEU A 355 -13.64 13.33 -1.58
N GLY A 356 -13.04 13.55 -0.42
CA GLY A 356 -12.11 14.66 -0.17
C GLY A 356 -12.80 16.02 -0.27
N PRO A 357 -12.14 17.06 -0.82
CA PRO A 357 -12.67 18.42 -0.88
C PRO A 357 -14.04 18.56 -1.58
N ALA A 358 -14.42 17.61 -2.43
CA ALA A 358 -15.72 17.59 -3.11
C ALA A 358 -16.91 17.46 -2.14
N ALA A 359 -16.69 16.88 -0.95
CA ALA A 359 -17.69 16.73 0.10
C ALA A 359 -17.59 17.84 1.17
N GLY A 360 -17.12 19.04 0.80
CA GLY A 360 -16.89 20.14 1.75
C GLY A 360 -18.12 20.61 2.54
N LYS A 361 -19.35 20.30 2.09
CA LYS A 361 -20.57 20.54 2.87
C LYS A 361 -20.63 19.71 4.17
N ALA A 362 -19.87 18.60 4.24
CA ALA A 362 -19.81 17.73 5.42
C ALA A 362 -18.95 18.30 6.56
N VAL A 363 -18.17 19.36 6.33
CA VAL A 363 -17.27 19.95 7.34
C VAL A 363 -17.97 20.19 8.69
N PRO A 364 -19.16 20.81 8.77
CA PRO A 364 -19.82 21.03 10.06
C PRO A 364 -20.26 19.73 10.75
N ILE A 365 -20.73 18.75 9.99
CA ILE A 365 -21.19 17.44 10.50
C ILE A 365 -19.99 16.66 11.06
N LEU A 366 -18.89 16.59 10.30
CA LEU A 366 -17.66 15.93 10.74
C LEU A 366 -17.06 16.60 11.97
N ALA A 367 -17.09 17.93 12.06
CA ALA A 367 -16.64 18.64 13.26
C ALA A 367 -17.47 18.24 14.50
N GLY A 368 -18.76 17.97 14.32
CA GLY A 368 -19.62 17.39 15.35
C GLY A 368 -19.20 15.98 15.79
N TYR A 369 -18.65 15.17 14.89
CA TYR A 369 -18.16 13.82 15.20
C TYR A 369 -16.84 13.79 15.97
N LEU A 370 -16.10 14.90 16.07
CA LEU A 370 -14.88 14.95 16.88
C LEU A 370 -15.14 14.66 18.37
N LYS A 371 -16.36 14.92 18.86
CA LYS A 371 -16.78 14.62 20.24
C LYS A 371 -17.62 13.34 20.36
N ALA A 372 -17.60 12.49 19.33
CA ALA A 372 -18.35 11.24 19.37
C ALA A 372 -17.79 10.31 20.45
N LYS A 373 -18.69 9.60 21.14
CA LYS A 373 -18.30 8.63 22.18
C LYS A 373 -17.52 7.45 21.63
N ASP A 374 -17.80 7.05 20.39
CA ASP A 374 -17.03 6.03 19.69
C ASP A 374 -15.74 6.65 19.15
N PRO A 375 -14.55 6.23 19.64
CA PRO A 375 -13.29 6.77 19.15
C PRO A 375 -13.05 6.47 17.67
N THR A 376 -13.66 5.42 17.12
CA THR A 376 -13.48 5.02 15.71
C THR A 376 -14.03 6.08 14.77
N ILE A 377 -15.27 6.54 14.99
CA ILE A 377 -15.88 7.58 14.17
C ILE A 377 -15.24 8.95 14.43
N ALA A 378 -14.81 9.24 15.66
CA ALA A 378 -14.14 10.50 16.00
C ALA A 378 -12.80 10.67 15.28
N VAL A 379 -11.96 9.62 15.28
CA VAL A 379 -10.69 9.60 14.54
C VAL A 379 -10.92 9.66 13.04
N ALA A 380 -11.88 8.88 12.52
CA ALA A 380 -12.21 8.91 11.09
C ALA A 380 -12.69 10.31 10.65
N ALA A 381 -13.43 11.02 11.51
CA ALA A 381 -13.87 12.39 11.24
C ALA A 381 -12.72 13.39 11.25
N ALA A 382 -11.77 13.26 12.18
CA ALA A 382 -10.54 14.06 12.21
C ALA A 382 -9.69 13.87 10.94
N ASP A 383 -9.50 12.61 10.51
CA ASP A 383 -8.78 12.30 9.27
C ASP A 383 -9.50 12.87 8.03
N ALA A 384 -10.83 12.72 7.96
CA ALA A 384 -11.62 13.30 6.89
C ALA A 384 -11.55 14.84 6.85
N LEU A 385 -11.61 15.51 8.01
CA LEU A 385 -11.44 16.96 8.12
C LEU A 385 -10.03 17.41 7.71
N SER A 386 -9.00 16.65 8.08
CA SER A 386 -7.62 16.90 7.64
C SER A 386 -7.51 16.88 6.12
N GLY A 387 -8.11 15.87 5.47
CA GLY A 387 -8.15 15.73 4.02
C GLY A 387 -8.98 16.81 3.28
N MET A 388 -9.80 17.58 4.01
CA MET A 388 -10.51 18.75 3.45
C MET A 388 -9.66 20.02 3.42
N GLY A 389 -8.51 20.04 4.10
CA GLY A 389 -7.57 21.15 4.11
C GLY A 389 -8.18 22.44 4.68
N LYS A 390 -7.83 23.57 4.05
CA LYS A 390 -8.27 24.93 4.42
C LYS A 390 -9.77 25.08 4.69
N ARG A 391 -10.63 24.29 4.02
CA ARG A 391 -12.10 24.34 4.21
C ARG A 391 -12.55 23.91 5.62
N ALA A 392 -11.79 23.02 6.27
CA ALA A 392 -12.11 22.54 7.62
C ALA A 392 -11.70 23.54 8.72
N VAL A 393 -10.73 24.41 8.44
CA VAL A 393 -10.09 25.30 9.43
C VAL A 393 -11.12 26.14 10.22
N PRO A 394 -12.15 26.77 9.61
CA PRO A 394 -13.12 27.56 10.40
C PRO A 394 -13.88 26.75 11.46
N GLN A 395 -14.18 25.47 11.22
CA GLN A 395 -14.87 24.63 12.21
C GLN A 395 -13.88 24.01 13.19
N LEU A 396 -12.69 23.60 12.73
CA LEU A 396 -11.62 23.13 13.62
C LEU A 396 -11.22 24.20 14.65
N LYS A 397 -11.16 25.46 14.24
CA LYS A 397 -10.97 26.61 15.16
C LYS A 397 -12.00 26.68 16.28
N LYS A 398 -13.26 26.32 16.01
CA LYS A 398 -14.31 26.28 17.02
C LYS A 398 -14.14 25.05 17.93
N ALA A 399 -13.82 23.90 17.34
CA ALA A 399 -13.57 22.65 18.06
C ALA A 399 -12.39 22.74 19.05
N LEU A 400 -11.37 23.57 18.75
CA LEU A 400 -10.28 23.86 19.69
C LEU A 400 -10.75 24.43 21.06
N SER A 401 -11.94 25.03 21.12
CA SER A 401 -12.48 25.61 22.36
C SER A 401 -13.29 24.61 23.19
N ASP A 402 -13.53 23.40 22.68
CA ASP A 402 -14.31 22.35 23.34
C ASP A 402 -13.36 21.21 23.80
N PRO A 403 -13.23 20.96 25.12
CA PRO A 403 -12.32 19.95 25.66
C PRO A 403 -12.50 18.54 25.08
N ASP A 404 -13.72 18.17 24.67
CA ASP A 404 -14.01 16.84 24.12
C ASP A 404 -13.54 16.68 22.67
N SER A 405 -13.23 17.78 21.99
CA SER A 405 -12.83 17.78 20.58
C SER A 405 -11.48 18.45 20.31
N SER A 406 -10.92 19.16 21.29
CA SER A 406 -9.71 19.97 21.11
C SER A 406 -8.49 19.14 20.69
N GLU A 407 -8.32 17.93 21.23
CA GLU A 407 -7.21 17.05 20.87
C GLU A 407 -7.26 16.62 19.39
N LEU A 408 -8.41 16.14 18.93
CA LEU A 408 -8.59 15.75 17.52
C LEU A 408 -8.60 16.95 16.57
N ALA A 409 -9.05 18.11 17.04
CA ALA A 409 -8.97 19.35 16.28
C ALA A 409 -7.51 19.80 16.09
N LEU A 410 -6.66 19.67 17.11
CA LEU A 410 -5.22 19.91 17.01
C LEU A 410 -4.58 18.95 16.00
N ILE A 411 -4.82 17.65 16.12
CA ILE A 411 -4.29 16.65 15.17
C ILE A 411 -4.69 17.00 13.73
N SER A 412 -5.93 17.44 13.53
CA SER A 412 -6.42 17.80 12.20
C SER A 412 -5.72 19.06 11.66
N LEU A 413 -5.57 20.10 12.47
CA LEU A 413 -4.89 21.35 12.08
C LEU A 413 -3.40 21.13 11.83
N GLU A 414 -2.76 20.29 12.64
CA GLU A 414 -1.35 19.88 12.47
C GLU A 414 -1.13 19.25 11.09
N LYS A 415 -2.01 18.32 10.67
CA LYS A 415 -1.95 17.67 9.35
C LYS A 415 -2.28 18.62 8.19
N ILE A 416 -3.10 19.66 8.43
CA ILE A 416 -3.41 20.69 7.43
C ILE A 416 -2.20 21.58 7.15
N GLY A 417 -1.35 21.84 8.15
CA GLY A 417 -0.10 22.58 7.98
C GLY A 417 -0.32 24.07 7.70
N PRO A 418 0.38 24.69 6.72
CA PRO A 418 0.34 26.15 6.49
C PRO A 418 -1.06 26.74 6.29
N ASP A 419 -1.98 25.97 5.69
CA ASP A 419 -3.37 26.40 5.48
C ASP A 419 -4.15 26.60 6.80
N ALA A 420 -3.65 26.10 7.92
CA ALA A 420 -4.21 26.28 9.25
C ALA A 420 -3.86 27.64 9.89
N ALA A 421 -3.09 28.52 9.24
CA ALA A 421 -2.67 29.82 9.77
C ALA A 421 -3.81 30.67 10.36
N ALA A 422 -5.03 30.56 9.81
CA ALA A 422 -6.19 31.28 10.35
C ALA A 422 -6.53 30.86 11.81
N ALA A 423 -6.06 29.72 12.30
CA ALA A 423 -6.25 29.21 13.66
C ALA A 423 -5.21 29.72 14.67
N LEU A 424 -4.19 30.47 14.23
CA LEU A 424 -3.09 30.94 15.10
C LEU A 424 -3.56 31.64 16.38
N PRO A 425 -4.55 32.55 16.38
CA PRO A 425 -4.99 33.20 17.62
C PRO A 425 -5.52 32.20 18.67
N GLN A 426 -6.22 31.16 18.23
CA GLN A 426 -6.72 30.10 19.11
C GLN A 426 -5.58 29.21 19.60
N LEU A 427 -4.63 28.86 18.71
CA LEU A 427 -3.47 28.04 19.06
C LEU A 427 -2.58 28.74 20.10
N LEU A 428 -2.32 30.04 19.93
CA LEU A 428 -1.56 30.83 20.90
C LEU A 428 -2.21 30.84 22.29
N LYS A 429 -3.54 30.95 22.35
CA LYS A 429 -4.28 30.85 23.63
C LYS A 429 -4.14 29.45 24.27
N LEU A 430 -4.05 28.39 23.47
CA LEU A 430 -3.89 27.03 23.97
C LEU A 430 -2.49 26.72 24.52
N LEU A 431 -1.50 27.57 24.27
CA LEU A 431 -0.18 27.47 24.91
C LEU A 431 -0.28 27.64 26.44
N ASP A 432 -1.30 28.34 26.93
CA ASP A 432 -1.60 28.52 28.36
C ASP A 432 -2.54 27.45 28.95
N SER A 433 -2.93 26.43 28.17
CA SER A 433 -3.82 25.36 28.64
C SER A 433 -3.23 24.64 29.85
N GLU A 434 -4.02 24.29 30.87
CA GLU A 434 -3.55 23.45 31.99
C GLU A 434 -3.20 22.02 31.53
N ASN A 435 -3.89 21.54 30.49
CA ASN A 435 -3.64 20.23 29.91
C ASN A 435 -2.35 20.25 29.07
N GLU A 436 -1.32 19.54 29.55
CA GLU A 436 0.00 19.43 28.91
C GLU A 436 -0.08 18.93 27.45
N GLN A 437 -0.95 17.95 27.17
CA GLN A 437 -1.08 17.40 25.82
C GLN A 437 -1.61 18.46 24.83
N ILE A 438 -2.56 19.27 25.28
CA ILE A 438 -3.14 20.36 24.48
C ILE A 438 -2.10 21.47 24.24
N ARG A 439 -1.31 21.83 25.26
CA ARG A 439 -0.20 22.80 25.08
C ARG A 439 0.80 22.31 24.04
N LEU A 440 1.27 21.07 24.18
CA LEU A 440 2.27 20.50 23.27
C LEU A 440 1.72 20.36 21.84
N GLY A 441 0.45 19.95 21.68
CA GLY A 441 -0.21 19.92 20.38
C GLY A 441 -0.33 21.31 19.75
N ALA A 442 -0.55 22.36 20.55
CA ALA A 442 -0.58 23.74 20.04
C ALA A 442 0.80 24.21 19.54
N PHE A 443 1.89 23.91 20.25
CA PHE A 443 3.25 24.17 19.76
C PHE A 443 3.50 23.47 18.41
N LEU A 444 3.18 22.17 18.31
CA LEU A 444 3.38 21.40 17.07
C LEU A 444 2.52 21.92 15.91
N CYS A 445 1.26 22.31 16.18
CA CYS A 445 0.42 22.95 15.17
C CYS A 445 1.05 24.25 14.65
N ILE A 446 1.55 25.11 15.54
CA ILE A 446 2.20 26.37 15.15
C ILE A 446 3.47 26.08 14.33
N ALA A 447 4.26 25.09 14.74
CA ALA A 447 5.46 24.67 14.02
C ALA A 447 5.15 24.17 12.59
N ASN A 448 4.05 23.44 12.41
CA ASN A 448 3.61 22.93 11.10
C ASN A 448 2.88 23.96 10.24
N ILE A 449 2.37 25.06 10.83
CA ILE A 449 1.95 26.23 10.05
C ILE A 449 3.17 26.88 9.37
N GLY A 450 4.34 26.81 10.01
CA GLY A 450 5.62 27.25 9.45
C GLY A 450 5.78 28.77 9.43
N GLU A 451 6.56 29.29 8.48
CA GLU A 451 6.97 30.70 8.40
C GLU A 451 5.81 31.71 8.41
N VAL A 452 4.63 31.32 7.93
CA VAL A 452 3.44 32.18 7.95
C VAL A 452 3.03 32.56 9.38
N ALA A 453 3.38 31.75 10.39
CA ALA A 453 3.12 32.02 11.80
C ALA A 453 4.12 32.98 12.44
N GLN A 454 5.26 33.27 11.80
CA GLN A 454 6.38 33.99 12.40
C GLN A 454 5.97 35.33 13.02
N ALA A 455 5.27 36.16 12.24
CA ALA A 455 4.93 37.53 12.62
C ALA A 455 4.07 37.61 13.89
N ASP A 456 3.16 36.65 14.08
CA ASP A 456 2.22 36.63 15.20
C ASP A 456 2.70 35.77 16.38
N ALA A 457 3.52 34.73 16.13
CA ALA A 457 3.89 33.74 17.14
C ALA A 457 5.29 33.93 17.73
N ALA A 458 6.21 34.65 17.07
CA ALA A 458 7.61 34.73 17.52
C ALA A 458 7.76 35.31 18.93
N ALA A 459 7.17 36.47 19.21
CA ALA A 459 7.32 37.12 20.52
C ALA A 459 6.68 36.30 21.68
N PRO A 460 5.43 35.78 21.56
CA PRO A 460 4.87 34.88 22.57
C PRO A 460 5.72 33.63 22.81
N LEU A 461 6.24 33.00 21.75
CA LEU A 461 7.02 31.77 21.87
C LEU A 461 8.39 32.00 22.52
N ILE A 462 9.03 33.16 22.30
CA ILE A 462 10.30 33.51 22.97
C ILE A 462 10.12 33.53 24.49
N ALA A 463 8.98 34.01 25.01
CA ALA A 463 8.72 34.02 26.45
C ALA A 463 8.69 32.59 27.05
N TYR A 464 8.24 31.59 26.29
CA TYR A 464 8.23 30.20 26.74
C TYR A 464 9.62 29.54 26.79
N LEU A 465 10.68 30.18 26.28
CA LEU A 465 12.05 29.69 26.48
C LEU A 465 12.51 29.80 27.93
N GLU A 466 11.83 30.62 28.74
CA GLU A 466 12.09 30.79 30.18
C GLU A 466 11.01 30.14 31.05
N ASP A 467 10.11 29.35 30.45
CA ASP A 467 9.02 28.67 31.16
C ASP A 467 9.55 27.67 32.19
N THR A 468 8.80 27.44 33.28
CA THR A 468 9.21 26.47 34.33
C THR A 468 9.24 25.02 33.82
N SER A 469 8.38 24.67 32.86
CA SER A 469 8.32 23.33 32.27
C SER A 469 9.39 23.13 31.21
N ARG A 470 10.24 22.12 31.42
CA ARG A 470 11.27 21.68 30.45
C ARG A 470 10.69 21.37 29.07
N LYS A 471 9.49 20.77 29.04
CA LYS A 471 8.82 20.39 27.80
C LYS A 471 8.34 21.61 27.03
N ASN A 472 7.79 22.61 27.73
CA ASN A 472 7.34 23.86 27.11
C ASN A 472 8.54 24.59 26.50
N ARG A 473 9.66 24.71 27.22
CA ARG A 473 10.89 25.32 26.68
C ARG A 473 11.38 24.62 25.42
N SER A 474 11.45 23.29 25.43
CA SER A 474 11.91 22.50 24.29
C SER A 474 10.96 22.64 23.08
N ALA A 475 9.65 22.61 23.32
CA ALA A 475 8.64 22.78 22.29
C ALA A 475 8.66 24.19 21.70
N ALA A 476 8.82 25.23 22.54
CA ALA A 476 8.97 26.61 22.11
C ALA A 476 10.22 26.80 21.25
N ALA A 477 11.38 26.27 21.69
CA ALA A 477 12.61 26.31 20.90
C ALA A 477 12.41 25.70 19.51
N TYR A 478 11.95 24.45 19.45
CA TYR A 478 11.66 23.76 18.18
C TYR A 478 10.71 24.56 17.28
N THR A 479 9.62 25.09 17.86
CA THR A 479 8.62 25.88 17.12
C THR A 479 9.23 27.15 16.53
N LEU A 480 10.07 27.87 17.29
CA LEU A 480 10.75 29.09 16.84
C LEU A 480 11.66 28.83 15.63
N GLY A 481 12.39 27.70 15.64
CA GLY A 481 13.17 27.27 14.48
C GLY A 481 12.30 26.99 13.25
N LYS A 482 11.21 26.23 13.43
CA LYS A 482 10.29 25.84 12.35
C LYS A 482 9.53 27.00 11.71
N ILE A 483 9.24 28.05 12.46
CA ILE A 483 8.56 29.25 11.93
C ILE A 483 9.53 30.32 11.43
N GLY A 484 10.84 30.13 11.46
CA GLY A 484 11.78 31.14 10.96
C GLY A 484 11.92 32.38 11.89
N ALA A 485 11.72 32.23 13.20
CA ALA A 485 11.79 33.35 14.15
C ALA A 485 13.24 33.76 14.48
N GLU A 486 13.91 34.48 13.57
CA GLU A 486 15.30 34.94 13.76
C GLU A 486 15.52 35.77 15.04
N SER A 487 14.50 36.50 15.50
CA SER A 487 14.56 37.27 16.75
C SER A 487 14.83 36.42 17.99
N ALA A 488 14.63 35.09 17.91
CA ALA A 488 14.89 34.16 18.99
C ALA A 488 16.37 33.74 19.10
N VAL A 489 17.19 33.96 18.07
CA VAL A 489 18.58 33.49 18.00
C VAL A 489 19.40 33.85 19.25
N PRO A 490 19.39 35.10 19.76
CA PRO A 490 20.17 35.46 20.94
C PRO A 490 19.77 34.71 22.23
N VAL A 491 18.51 34.27 22.31
CA VAL A 491 18.00 33.50 23.45
C VAL A 491 18.34 32.02 23.28
N LEU A 492 18.14 31.47 22.08
CA LEU A 492 18.44 30.06 21.76
C LEU A 492 19.91 29.72 21.96
N GLN A 493 20.82 30.63 21.61
CA GLN A 493 22.28 30.47 21.83
C GLN A 493 22.65 30.18 23.28
N LYS A 494 21.92 30.72 24.26
CA LYS A 494 22.23 30.53 25.68
C LYS A 494 22.04 29.08 26.14
N TYR A 495 21.13 28.35 25.51
CA TYR A 495 20.65 27.05 25.99
C TYR A 495 21.20 25.85 25.20
N VAL A 496 21.83 26.10 24.06
CA VAL A 496 22.43 25.04 23.22
C VAL A 496 23.48 24.21 23.95
N ASN A 497 24.09 24.75 25.01
CA ASN A 497 25.06 24.03 25.83
C ASN A 497 24.65 23.81 27.28
N ASP A 498 23.39 24.06 27.63
CA ASP A 498 22.91 23.91 29.00
C ASP A 498 22.93 22.42 29.42
N PRO A 499 23.81 22.00 30.35
CA PRO A 499 23.90 20.61 30.77
C PRO A 499 22.76 20.21 31.73
N ALA A 500 21.98 21.15 32.25
CA ALA A 500 20.88 20.89 33.18
C ALA A 500 19.61 20.39 32.48
N GLU A 501 19.58 20.41 31.14
CA GLU A 501 18.41 20.15 30.33
C GLU A 501 18.64 19.00 29.34
N GLU A 502 17.70 18.06 29.29
CA GLU A 502 17.81 16.85 28.46
C GLU A 502 17.49 17.12 26.98
N ARG A 503 16.35 17.76 26.69
CA ARG A 503 15.86 17.98 25.31
C ARG A 503 16.02 19.40 24.78
N LEU A 504 16.13 20.40 25.65
CA LEU A 504 16.24 21.81 25.23
C LEU A 504 17.51 22.09 24.40
N PRO A 505 18.69 21.54 24.74
CA PRO A 505 19.89 21.73 23.91
C PRO A 505 19.74 21.17 22.49
N LEU A 506 19.02 20.06 22.32
CA LEU A 506 18.75 19.50 20.99
C LEU A 506 17.80 20.40 20.19
N ALA A 507 16.70 20.85 20.80
CA ALA A 507 15.72 21.71 20.13
C ALA A 507 16.32 23.06 19.73
N THR A 508 17.22 23.61 20.56
CA THR A 508 17.94 24.86 20.28
C THR A 508 19.00 24.67 19.20
N ALA A 509 19.78 23.58 19.24
CA ALA A 509 20.72 23.22 18.16
C ALA A 509 20.00 23.08 16.82
N TYR A 510 18.89 22.35 16.77
CA TYR A 510 18.04 22.22 15.58
C TYR A 510 17.59 23.59 15.07
N SER A 511 17.10 24.44 15.98
CA SER A 511 16.53 25.74 15.62
C SER A 511 17.57 26.74 15.13
N LEU A 512 18.77 26.78 15.72
CA LEU A 512 19.85 27.64 15.27
C LEU A 512 20.27 27.30 13.83
N VAL A 513 20.38 26.01 13.52
CA VAL A 513 20.70 25.53 12.16
C VAL A 513 19.60 25.89 11.17
N MET A 514 18.32 25.71 11.56
CA MET A 514 17.19 26.10 10.71
C MET A 514 17.15 27.61 10.41
N LEU A 515 17.44 28.44 11.41
CA LEU A 515 17.36 29.90 11.30
C LEU A 515 18.55 30.50 10.56
N LYS A 516 19.74 29.91 10.73
CA LYS A 516 21.01 30.45 10.24
C LYS A 516 21.91 29.30 9.73
N PRO A 517 21.52 28.63 8.64
CA PRO A 517 22.23 27.46 8.08
C PRO A 517 23.58 27.80 7.44
N ASP A 518 23.91 29.08 7.27
CA ASP A 518 25.17 29.58 6.73
C ASP A 518 26.15 30.07 7.81
N ASP A 519 25.70 30.14 9.07
CA ASP A 519 26.52 30.68 10.16
C ASP A 519 27.44 29.60 10.73
N SER A 520 28.75 29.74 10.51
CA SER A 520 29.76 28.76 10.93
C SER A 520 29.79 28.58 12.45
N GLU A 521 29.58 29.65 13.23
CA GLU A 521 29.59 29.56 14.69
C GLU A 521 28.45 28.66 15.19
N TYR A 522 27.29 28.74 14.54
CA TYR A 522 26.13 27.93 14.94
C TYR A 522 26.22 26.50 14.45
N LEU A 523 26.81 26.27 13.28
CA LEU A 523 27.10 24.92 12.80
C LEU A 523 28.07 24.20 13.73
N ASP A 524 29.16 24.86 14.13
CA ASP A 524 30.15 24.29 15.07
C ASP A 524 29.52 23.94 16.42
N LEU A 525 28.56 24.75 16.86
CA LEU A 525 27.84 24.59 18.12
C LEU A 525 26.77 23.49 18.08
N ALA A 526 26.04 23.39 16.96
CA ALA A 526 24.85 22.54 16.83
C ALA A 526 25.14 21.14 16.27
N LEU A 527 26.06 21.02 15.30
CA LEU A 527 26.31 19.75 14.61
C LEU A 527 26.69 18.60 15.55
N PRO A 528 27.58 18.78 16.55
CA PRO A 528 27.92 17.68 17.47
C PRO A 528 26.70 17.12 18.21
N ARG A 529 25.73 17.98 18.56
CA ARG A 529 24.49 17.55 19.23
C ARG A 529 23.50 16.89 18.30
N LEU A 530 23.36 17.40 17.07
CA LEU A 530 22.53 16.77 16.06
C LEU A 530 23.06 15.38 15.73
N ILE A 531 24.38 15.24 15.51
CA ILE A 531 25.04 13.97 15.21
C ILE A 531 24.84 12.96 16.34
N SER A 532 25.03 13.34 17.61
CA SER A 532 24.84 12.41 18.73
C SER A 532 23.40 11.92 18.86
N ASN A 533 22.41 12.76 18.51
CA ASN A 533 21.00 12.44 18.57
C ASN A 533 20.47 11.70 17.32
N LEU A 534 21.31 11.39 16.33
CA LEU A 534 20.98 10.37 15.34
C LEU A 534 20.73 9.01 16.00
N ASN A 535 21.23 8.77 17.22
CA ASN A 535 20.99 7.59 18.04
C ASN A 535 19.80 7.70 19.02
N ALA A 536 18.93 8.71 18.88
CA ALA A 536 17.76 8.85 19.74
C ALA A 536 16.85 7.62 19.69
N GLU A 537 16.23 7.26 20.83
CA GLU A 537 15.29 6.13 20.92
C GLU A 537 14.08 6.34 20.01
N GLU A 538 13.60 7.58 19.93
CA GLU A 538 12.41 7.96 19.18
C GLU A 538 12.70 8.05 17.66
N PRO A 539 12.04 7.23 16.81
CA PRO A 539 12.28 7.25 15.36
C PRO A 539 12.04 8.60 14.71
N PHE A 540 11.04 9.35 15.19
CA PHE A 540 10.72 10.68 14.68
C PHE A 540 11.82 11.70 14.96
N VAL A 541 12.48 11.64 16.11
CA VAL A 541 13.61 12.53 16.43
C VAL A 541 14.77 12.26 15.48
N ARG A 542 15.09 10.98 15.24
CA ARG A 542 16.12 10.59 14.26
C ARG A 542 15.78 11.12 12.87
N LEU A 543 14.52 10.96 12.44
CA LEU A 543 14.05 11.41 11.13
C LEU A 543 14.24 12.92 10.91
N GLU A 544 13.82 13.75 11.88
CA GLU A 544 13.95 15.21 11.78
C GLU A 544 15.41 15.64 11.69
N ILE A 545 16.30 15.00 12.46
CA ILE A 545 17.74 15.27 12.44
C ILE A 545 18.36 14.86 11.10
N ILE A 546 18.04 13.65 10.60
CA ILE A 546 18.52 13.15 9.31
C ILE A 546 18.15 14.15 8.19
N ARG A 547 16.90 14.62 8.17
CA ARG A 547 16.42 15.57 7.18
C ARG A 547 17.12 16.91 7.29
N LEU A 548 17.30 17.44 8.50
CA LEU A 548 18.01 18.69 8.72
C LEU A 548 19.46 18.62 8.22
N LEU A 549 20.18 17.55 8.55
CA LEU A 549 21.56 17.34 8.07
C LEU A 549 21.62 17.22 6.56
N GLY A 550 20.66 16.50 5.94
CA GLY A 550 20.54 16.44 4.49
C GLY A 550 20.22 17.79 3.83
N GLN A 551 19.47 18.67 4.49
CA GLN A 551 19.19 20.03 4.01
C GLN A 551 20.43 20.93 4.03
N LEU A 552 21.33 20.74 5.01
CA LEU A 552 22.61 21.44 5.06
C LEU A 552 23.56 21.05 3.92
N GLY A 553 23.38 19.86 3.33
CA GLY A 553 24.22 19.36 2.25
C GLY A 553 25.69 19.28 2.68
N PRO A 554 26.65 19.74 1.86
CA PRO A 554 28.09 19.59 2.14
C PRO A 554 28.55 20.14 3.50
N LYS A 555 27.83 21.11 4.07
CA LYS A 555 28.15 21.67 5.40
C LYS A 555 28.00 20.65 6.55
N ALA A 556 27.24 19.58 6.33
CA ALA A 556 27.06 18.50 7.28
C ALA A 556 27.99 17.30 7.02
N GLU A 557 29.12 17.49 6.32
CA GLU A 557 30.10 16.43 6.00
C GLU A 557 30.55 15.65 7.25
N SER A 558 30.69 16.32 8.41
CA SER A 558 31.04 15.68 9.68
C SER A 558 30.00 14.65 10.16
N ALA A 559 28.77 14.69 9.65
CA ALA A 559 27.70 13.76 9.97
C ALA A 559 27.66 12.51 9.09
N SER A 560 28.45 12.45 8.00
CA SER A 560 28.37 11.38 6.99
C SER A 560 28.53 9.97 7.61
N SER A 561 29.51 9.78 8.50
CA SER A 561 29.72 8.47 9.13
C SER A 561 28.56 8.05 10.05
N ALA A 562 27.95 9.01 10.76
CA ALA A 562 26.81 8.73 11.64
C ALA A 562 25.52 8.49 10.85
N LEU A 563 25.31 9.22 9.75
CA LEU A 563 24.21 8.98 8.82
C LEU A 563 24.33 7.62 8.12
N ALA A 564 25.56 7.19 7.80
CA ALA A 564 25.82 5.85 7.24
C ALA A 564 25.45 4.71 8.19
N GLU A 565 25.34 4.96 9.50
CA GLU A 565 24.78 3.99 10.45
C GLU A 565 23.24 3.95 10.42
N ARG A 566 22.59 5.06 10.02
CA ARG A 566 21.12 5.13 9.89
C ARG A 566 20.59 4.45 8.63
N LEU A 567 21.46 4.04 7.73
CA LEU A 567 21.11 3.13 6.63
C LEU A 567 20.58 1.79 7.13
N SER A 568 20.87 1.37 8.37
CA SER A 568 20.30 0.15 8.96
C SER A 568 19.24 0.43 10.05
N ASP A 569 18.60 1.61 10.01
CA ASP A 569 17.53 1.97 10.95
C ASP A 569 16.33 1.00 10.83
N PRO A 570 15.72 0.58 11.97
CA PRO A 570 14.51 -0.24 11.94
C PRO A 570 13.38 0.38 11.12
N GLU A 571 13.26 1.71 11.11
CA GLU A 571 12.22 2.42 10.37
C GLU A 571 12.64 2.65 8.90
N PRO A 572 11.90 2.11 7.91
CA PRO A 572 12.24 2.26 6.50
C PRO A 572 12.34 3.72 6.04
N GLN A 573 11.52 4.61 6.62
CA GLN A 573 11.58 6.04 6.30
C GLN A 573 12.94 6.65 6.68
N ASN A 574 13.46 6.29 7.86
CA ASN A 574 14.75 6.77 8.33
C ASN A 574 15.90 6.28 7.45
N ARG A 575 15.84 5.01 6.99
CA ARG A 575 16.84 4.47 6.04
C ARG A 575 16.86 5.25 4.74
N ALA A 576 15.68 5.48 4.14
CA ALA A 576 15.54 6.21 2.89
C ALA A 576 16.00 7.68 3.02
N ASP A 577 15.56 8.39 4.08
CA ASP A 577 15.97 9.78 4.32
C ASP A 577 17.47 9.86 4.65
N ALA A 578 18.06 8.86 5.31
CA ALA A 578 19.50 8.80 5.59
C ALA A 578 20.30 8.64 4.30
N ALA A 579 19.86 7.77 3.39
CA ALA A 579 20.47 7.64 2.07
C ALA A 579 20.41 8.97 1.31
N ILE A 580 19.24 9.61 1.24
CA ILE A 580 19.07 10.91 0.57
C ILE A 580 19.94 11.98 1.23
N ALA A 581 20.03 12.01 2.57
CA ALA A 581 20.87 12.96 3.28
C ALA A 581 22.35 12.79 2.91
N LEU A 582 22.85 11.55 2.86
CA LEU A 582 24.21 11.25 2.40
C LEU A 582 24.43 11.69 0.94
N GLY A 583 23.47 11.42 0.06
CA GLY A 583 23.53 11.89 -1.33
C GLY A 583 23.60 13.40 -1.47
N LYS A 584 22.84 14.15 -0.65
CA LYS A 584 22.85 15.63 -0.63
C LYS A 584 24.11 16.22 0.01
N ILE A 585 24.67 15.54 1.01
CA ILE A 585 25.98 15.90 1.58
C ILE A 585 27.05 15.74 0.51
N GLY A 586 26.93 14.71 -0.33
CA GLY A 586 27.91 14.38 -1.36
C GLY A 586 29.21 13.86 -0.75
N ASN A 587 30.28 13.84 -1.56
CA ASN A 587 31.65 13.42 -1.20
C ASN A 587 31.70 12.28 -0.17
N VAL A 588 30.98 11.18 -0.45
CA VAL A 588 30.88 10.06 0.49
C VAL A 588 32.15 9.20 0.44
N SER A 589 32.61 8.73 1.60
CA SER A 589 33.71 7.77 1.65
C SER A 589 33.34 6.44 0.99
N GLU A 590 34.33 5.69 0.50
CA GLU A 590 34.10 4.34 -0.06
C GLU A 590 33.40 3.39 0.95
N SER A 591 33.69 3.54 2.25
CA SER A 591 33.01 2.77 3.30
C SER A 591 31.52 3.12 3.42
N THR A 592 31.16 4.39 3.23
CA THR A 592 29.77 4.86 3.22
C THR A 592 29.06 4.42 1.94
N LEU A 593 29.74 4.54 0.80
CA LEU A 593 29.23 4.10 -0.49
C LEU A 593 28.97 2.60 -0.52
N THR A 594 29.86 1.78 0.06
CA THR A 594 29.64 0.33 0.21
C THR A 594 28.35 0.03 0.98
N ARG A 595 28.04 0.82 2.02
CA ARG A 595 26.79 0.67 2.77
C ARG A 595 25.57 1.11 1.95
N LEU A 596 25.67 2.23 1.22
CA LEU A 596 24.61 2.67 0.31
C LEU A 596 24.31 1.61 -0.75
N VAL A 597 25.35 1.03 -1.38
CA VAL A 597 25.19 -0.03 -2.37
C VAL A 597 24.44 -1.23 -1.81
N LYS A 598 24.69 -1.61 -0.54
CA LYS A 598 23.95 -2.68 0.13
C LYS A 598 22.44 -2.37 0.27
N GLU A 599 22.08 -1.11 0.50
CA GLU A 599 20.68 -0.69 0.62
C GLU A 599 19.92 -0.69 -0.72
N LEU A 600 20.60 -0.94 -1.86
CA LEU A 600 19.93 -1.20 -3.13
C LEU A 600 19.14 -2.52 -3.11
N ASP A 601 19.40 -3.40 -2.15
CA ASP A 601 18.69 -4.67 -1.93
C ASP A 601 17.74 -4.62 -0.72
N ASP A 602 17.37 -3.42 -0.25
CA ASP A 602 16.39 -3.27 0.82
C ASP A 602 15.04 -3.92 0.46
N GLN A 603 14.41 -4.56 1.45
CA GLN A 603 13.12 -5.25 1.28
C GLN A 603 11.99 -4.30 0.89
N VAL A 604 12.10 -3.02 1.25
CA VAL A 604 11.12 -1.99 1.01
C VAL A 604 11.46 -1.22 -0.28
N PRO A 605 10.59 -1.26 -1.32
CA PRO A 605 10.91 -0.69 -2.62
C PRO A 605 11.31 0.79 -2.60
N PHE A 606 10.61 1.62 -1.80
CA PHE A 606 10.92 3.06 -1.76
C PHE A 606 12.31 3.36 -1.18
N VAL A 607 12.84 2.49 -0.31
CA VAL A 607 14.20 2.63 0.23
C VAL A 607 15.20 2.40 -0.90
N ARG A 608 15.03 1.33 -1.68
CA ARG A 608 15.89 1.06 -2.85
C ARG A 608 15.92 2.23 -3.83
N TYR A 609 14.76 2.82 -4.11
CA TYR A 609 14.67 3.97 -5.02
C TYR A 609 15.37 5.20 -4.46
N ALA A 610 15.15 5.50 -3.17
CA ALA A 610 15.79 6.60 -2.46
C ALA A 610 17.32 6.45 -2.43
N THR A 611 17.80 5.24 -2.18
CA THR A 611 19.22 4.88 -2.23
C THR A 611 19.81 5.04 -3.62
N THR A 612 19.13 4.53 -4.66
CA THR A 612 19.58 4.69 -6.06
C THR A 612 19.71 6.17 -6.43
N TYR A 613 18.69 6.96 -6.07
CA TYR A 613 18.71 8.40 -6.26
C TYR A 613 19.84 9.08 -5.47
N ALA A 614 20.08 8.67 -4.23
CA ALA A 614 21.17 9.19 -3.40
C ALA A 614 22.56 8.92 -4.01
N ILE A 615 22.80 7.72 -4.54
CA ILE A 615 24.05 7.37 -5.23
C ILE A 615 24.27 8.29 -6.44
N GLY A 616 23.21 8.59 -7.21
CA GLY A 616 23.30 9.57 -8.29
C GLY A 616 23.58 11.00 -7.81
N LEU A 617 23.05 11.41 -6.64
CA LEU A 617 23.35 12.73 -6.05
C LEU A 617 24.81 12.86 -5.60
N CYS A 618 25.46 11.76 -5.21
CA CYS A 618 26.89 11.76 -4.90
C CYS A 618 27.78 12.11 -6.12
N GLY A 619 27.26 11.93 -7.34
CA GLY A 619 28.01 12.19 -8.58
C GLY A 619 29.26 11.31 -8.69
N ASP A 620 30.37 11.87 -9.18
CA ASP A 620 31.62 11.16 -9.46
C ASP A 620 32.19 10.38 -8.27
N SER A 621 31.91 10.83 -7.02
CA SER A 621 32.35 10.11 -5.82
C SER A 621 31.68 8.74 -5.66
N ALA A 622 30.66 8.44 -6.47
CA ALA A 622 29.96 7.15 -6.51
C ALA A 622 30.34 6.27 -7.71
N SER A 623 31.45 6.56 -8.41
CA SER A 623 31.90 5.81 -9.59
C SER A 623 32.03 4.30 -9.36
N SER A 624 32.39 3.84 -8.14
CA SER A 624 32.49 2.42 -7.81
C SER A 624 31.13 1.69 -7.76
N ALA A 625 30.01 2.42 -7.73
CA ALA A 625 28.67 1.86 -7.77
C ALA A 625 28.14 1.61 -9.20
N VAL A 626 28.83 2.09 -10.24
CA VAL A 626 28.40 1.95 -11.65
C VAL A 626 28.03 0.50 -12.02
N PRO A 627 28.85 -0.54 -11.72
CA PRO A 627 28.53 -1.92 -12.09
C PRO A 627 27.21 -2.42 -11.47
N VAL A 628 26.92 -2.02 -10.24
CA VAL A 628 25.69 -2.43 -9.54
C VAL A 628 24.48 -1.69 -10.12
N LEU A 629 24.63 -0.41 -10.47
CA LEU A 629 23.57 0.35 -11.14
C LEU A 629 23.24 -0.20 -12.53
N GLU A 630 24.24 -0.69 -13.27
CA GLU A 630 24.05 -1.33 -14.57
C GLU A 630 23.17 -2.59 -14.48
N GLU A 631 23.40 -3.44 -13.47
CA GLU A 631 22.55 -4.62 -13.23
C GLU A 631 21.08 -4.21 -13.06
N ARG A 632 20.81 -3.07 -12.42
CA ARG A 632 19.45 -2.56 -12.18
C ARG A 632 18.78 -1.98 -13.42
N LEU A 633 19.51 -1.69 -14.51
CA LEU A 633 18.89 -1.35 -15.80
C LEU A 633 18.09 -2.50 -16.41
N SER A 634 18.33 -3.73 -15.94
CA SER A 634 17.61 -4.94 -16.35
C SER A 634 16.44 -5.29 -15.44
N SER A 635 16.08 -4.42 -14.49
CA SER A 635 14.97 -4.68 -13.56
C SER A 635 13.61 -4.70 -14.26
N GLU A 636 12.75 -5.64 -13.88
CA GLU A 636 11.33 -5.66 -14.28
C GLU A 636 10.54 -4.48 -13.69
N ASP A 637 11.01 -3.93 -12.57
CA ASP A 637 10.44 -2.74 -11.96
C ASP A 637 10.92 -1.50 -12.71
N PHE A 638 10.02 -0.93 -13.51
CA PHE A 638 10.32 0.26 -14.31
C PHE A 638 10.80 1.45 -13.48
N PHE A 639 10.31 1.62 -12.24
CA PHE A 639 10.73 2.74 -11.40
C PHE A 639 12.18 2.55 -10.94
N GLN A 640 12.55 1.32 -10.55
CA GLN A 640 13.93 0.96 -10.25
C GLN A 640 14.83 1.20 -11.46
N LYS A 641 14.44 0.67 -12.63
CA LYS A 641 15.15 0.83 -13.90
C LYS A 641 15.41 2.30 -14.24
N ALA A 642 14.38 3.13 -14.12
CA ALA A 642 14.47 4.56 -14.43
C ALA A 642 15.31 5.32 -13.40
N THR A 643 15.20 5.03 -12.10
CA THR A 643 16.07 5.68 -11.09
C THR A 643 17.54 5.29 -11.26
N ALA A 644 17.85 4.05 -11.67
CA ALA A 644 19.21 3.60 -11.95
C ALA A 644 19.80 4.31 -13.18
N ALA A 645 19.03 4.43 -14.27
CA ALA A 645 19.43 5.21 -15.44
C ALA A 645 19.66 6.69 -15.08
N TRP A 646 18.78 7.30 -14.28
CA TRP A 646 18.98 8.66 -13.79
C TRP A 646 20.30 8.81 -13.01
N ALA A 647 20.57 7.88 -12.10
CA ALA A 647 21.78 7.90 -11.27
C ALA A 647 23.04 7.74 -12.11
N LEU A 648 23.05 6.79 -13.06
CA LEU A 648 24.16 6.60 -14.00
C LEU A 648 24.48 7.88 -14.75
N LEU A 649 23.48 8.55 -15.34
CA LEU A 649 23.68 9.81 -16.07
C LEU A 649 24.24 10.95 -15.20
N LYS A 650 24.15 10.87 -13.87
CA LYS A 650 24.75 11.83 -12.92
C LYS A 650 26.17 11.48 -12.49
N ILE A 651 26.57 10.22 -12.62
CA ILE A 651 27.92 9.72 -12.28
C ILE A 651 28.84 9.73 -13.52
N GLU A 652 28.32 10.13 -14.69
CA GLU A 652 29.04 10.21 -15.97
C GLU A 652 29.69 8.87 -16.38
N PRO A 653 28.88 7.89 -16.84
CA PRO A 653 29.36 6.55 -17.15
C PRO A 653 30.00 6.55 -18.55
N ASN A 654 30.59 5.42 -18.96
CA ASN A 654 31.15 5.33 -20.31
C ASN A 654 30.05 5.49 -21.41
N HIS A 655 30.45 5.73 -22.66
CA HIS A 655 29.52 6.07 -23.74
C HIS A 655 28.42 5.01 -23.96
N ALA A 656 28.75 3.72 -23.88
CA ALA A 656 27.77 2.64 -24.08
C ALA A 656 26.72 2.60 -22.95
N GLN A 657 27.16 2.82 -21.70
CA GLN A 657 26.29 2.89 -20.52
C GLN A 657 25.37 4.12 -20.58
N ARG A 658 25.92 5.24 -21.06
CA ARG A 658 25.18 6.49 -21.26
C ARG A 658 24.04 6.30 -22.27
N ASP A 659 24.29 5.64 -23.41
CA ASP A 659 23.26 5.41 -24.42
C ASP A 659 22.06 4.61 -23.89
N VAL A 660 22.32 3.53 -23.14
CA VAL A 660 21.25 2.72 -22.52
C VAL A 660 20.48 3.53 -21.48
N ALA A 661 21.17 4.30 -20.64
CA ALA A 661 20.51 5.14 -19.64
C ALA A 661 19.68 6.27 -20.28
N VAL A 662 20.14 6.84 -21.39
CA VAL A 662 19.36 7.81 -22.20
C VAL A 662 18.10 7.14 -22.73
N ASP A 663 18.17 5.95 -23.30
CA ASP A 663 17.00 5.24 -23.86
C ASP A 663 15.94 4.99 -22.78
N VAL A 664 16.36 4.59 -21.57
CA VAL A 664 15.44 4.42 -20.42
C VAL A 664 14.82 5.75 -19.99
N MET A 665 15.58 6.84 -19.97
CA MET A 665 15.04 8.17 -19.67
C MET A 665 14.08 8.67 -20.73
N LEU A 666 14.32 8.38 -22.00
CA LEU A 666 13.38 8.68 -23.09
C LEU A 666 12.07 7.89 -22.94
N GLU A 667 12.14 6.64 -22.51
CA GLU A 667 10.95 5.85 -22.15
C GLU A 667 10.20 6.48 -20.96
N ALA A 668 10.93 6.95 -19.95
CA ALA A 668 10.38 7.56 -18.74
C ALA A 668 9.61 8.87 -19.00
N LEU A 669 9.90 9.59 -20.09
CA LEU A 669 9.10 10.76 -20.54
C LEU A 669 7.64 10.40 -20.86
N ARG A 670 7.34 9.12 -21.11
CA ARG A 670 5.98 8.62 -21.40
C ARG A 670 5.29 8.05 -20.17
N SER A 671 5.92 8.14 -19.00
CA SER A 671 5.38 7.60 -17.75
C SER A 671 4.09 8.31 -17.33
N SER A 672 3.16 7.55 -16.76
CA SER A 672 1.98 8.14 -16.10
C SER A 672 2.32 8.91 -14.82
N ASP A 673 3.50 8.71 -14.22
CA ASP A 673 3.96 9.43 -13.04
C ASP A 673 4.67 10.74 -13.42
N ASN A 674 4.07 11.88 -13.04
CA ASN A 674 4.59 13.22 -13.31
C ASN A 674 6.00 13.43 -12.74
N ARG A 675 6.32 12.84 -11.58
CA ARG A 675 7.64 12.98 -10.94
C ARG A 675 8.71 12.30 -11.78
N LEU A 676 8.38 11.14 -12.34
CA LEU A 676 9.30 10.40 -13.19
C LEU A 676 9.54 11.13 -14.51
N ARG A 677 8.49 11.72 -15.11
CA ARG A 677 8.65 12.59 -16.29
C ARG A 677 9.56 13.79 -15.99
N ILE A 678 9.38 14.46 -14.85
CA ILE A 678 10.25 15.58 -14.44
C ILE A 678 11.69 15.12 -14.22
N ALA A 679 11.91 13.98 -13.56
CA ALA A 679 13.25 13.43 -13.35
C ALA A 679 13.95 13.10 -14.67
N ALA A 680 13.23 12.49 -15.62
CA ALA A 680 13.73 12.19 -16.96
C ALA A 680 14.12 13.46 -17.73
N VAL A 681 13.26 14.48 -17.75
CA VAL A 681 13.57 15.78 -18.37
C VAL A 681 14.85 16.39 -17.77
N LYS A 682 14.98 16.38 -16.43
CA LYS A 682 16.17 16.92 -15.75
C LYS A 682 17.45 16.12 -16.02
N ALA A 683 17.36 14.81 -16.17
CA ALA A 683 18.53 13.99 -16.53
C ALA A 683 18.96 14.24 -17.98
N LEU A 684 18.00 14.31 -18.89
CA LEU A 684 18.24 14.47 -20.33
C LEU A 684 18.69 15.89 -20.72
N ALA A 685 18.24 16.92 -20.00
CA ALA A 685 18.56 18.32 -20.31
C ALA A 685 20.07 18.60 -20.35
N GLY A 686 20.88 17.90 -19.55
CA GLY A 686 22.34 18.06 -19.54
C GLY A 686 23.09 17.32 -20.66
N LEU A 687 22.39 16.57 -21.52
CA LEU A 687 22.98 15.61 -22.47
C LEU A 687 22.66 15.93 -23.94
N ARG A 688 22.18 17.15 -24.23
CA ARG A 688 21.57 17.61 -25.50
C ARG A 688 22.39 17.46 -26.79
N GLU A 689 23.61 16.94 -26.73
CA GLU A 689 24.47 16.75 -27.90
C GLU A 689 23.95 15.68 -28.90
N GLU A 690 22.83 14.99 -28.60
CA GLU A 690 22.39 13.81 -29.36
C GLU A 690 21.20 14.00 -30.33
N GLY A 691 20.57 15.18 -30.43
CA GLY A 691 19.47 15.50 -31.39
C GLY A 691 18.14 14.72 -31.22
N ARG A 692 18.21 13.42 -30.90
CA ARG A 692 17.09 12.53 -30.53
C ARG A 692 16.43 12.93 -29.22
N ILE A 693 17.20 13.53 -28.30
CA ILE A 693 16.69 14.00 -27.00
C ILE A 693 15.73 15.16 -27.17
N ASP A 694 16.11 16.20 -27.92
CA ASP A 694 15.26 17.37 -28.17
C ASP A 694 13.99 17.01 -28.92
N SER A 695 14.11 16.11 -29.91
CA SER A 695 12.96 15.59 -30.64
C SER A 695 11.96 14.88 -29.70
N ALA A 696 12.46 14.07 -28.76
CA ALA A 696 11.63 13.36 -27.81
C ALA A 696 11.01 14.28 -26.75
N ILE A 697 11.75 15.26 -26.22
CA ILE A 697 11.22 16.24 -25.27
C ILE A 697 10.15 17.11 -25.95
N THR A 698 10.39 17.54 -27.19
CA THR A 698 9.42 18.31 -27.99
C THR A 698 8.13 17.51 -28.21
N ALA A 699 8.24 16.25 -28.64
CA ALA A 699 7.08 15.38 -28.82
C ALA A 699 6.31 15.13 -27.51
N ALA A 700 7.01 14.95 -26.39
CA ALA A 700 6.39 14.79 -25.09
C ALA A 700 5.65 16.07 -24.67
N LEU A 701 6.26 17.25 -24.87
CA LEU A 701 5.71 18.56 -24.54
C LEU A 701 4.39 18.86 -25.28
N GLU A 702 4.28 18.48 -26.55
CA GLU A 702 3.06 18.66 -27.35
C GLU A 702 1.85 17.93 -26.75
N SER A 703 2.09 16.79 -26.11
CA SER A 703 1.07 15.94 -25.50
C SER A 703 0.91 16.13 -23.98
N GLU A 704 1.71 17.00 -23.36
CA GLU A 704 1.76 17.15 -21.90
C GLU A 704 0.57 17.97 -21.37
N ALA A 705 -0.15 17.37 -20.43
CA ALA A 705 -1.32 17.95 -19.79
C ALA A 705 -1.01 18.60 -18.44
N ASP A 706 0.05 18.16 -17.76
CA ASP A 706 0.46 18.70 -16.47
C ASP A 706 1.26 20.01 -16.63
N PRO A 707 0.79 21.14 -16.07
CA PRO A 707 1.44 22.43 -16.25
C PRO A 707 2.88 22.47 -15.72
N GLN A 708 3.18 21.76 -14.63
CA GLN A 708 4.50 21.76 -14.02
C GLN A 708 5.48 20.95 -14.87
N VAL A 709 5.06 19.78 -15.38
CA VAL A 709 5.89 19.00 -16.29
C VAL A 709 6.14 19.77 -17.59
N LYS A 710 5.10 20.43 -18.11
CA LYS A 710 5.19 21.28 -19.32
C LYS A 710 6.20 22.41 -19.15
N GLU A 711 6.16 23.11 -18.01
CA GLU A 711 7.15 24.15 -17.66
C GLU A 711 8.57 23.57 -17.63
N LYS A 712 8.79 22.40 -17.04
CA LYS A 712 10.13 21.78 -16.98
C LYS A 712 10.61 21.30 -18.34
N MET A 713 9.74 20.77 -19.19
CA MET A 713 10.07 20.39 -20.56
C MET A 713 10.42 21.62 -21.41
N GLN A 714 9.66 22.70 -21.29
CA GLN A 714 9.96 23.96 -21.99
C GLN A 714 11.27 24.57 -21.50
N ALA A 715 11.45 24.67 -20.17
CA ALA A 715 12.68 25.18 -19.57
C ALA A 715 13.89 24.32 -19.94
N ALA A 716 13.71 23.01 -20.13
CA ALA A 716 14.76 22.16 -20.69
C ALA A 716 15.04 22.55 -22.14
N LEU A 717 14.03 22.65 -23.02
CA LEU A 717 14.18 23.04 -24.44
C LEU A 717 14.85 24.41 -24.63
N ASP A 718 14.64 25.34 -23.72
CA ASP A 718 15.18 26.71 -23.79
C ASP A 718 16.63 26.84 -23.30
N GLN A 719 17.15 25.84 -22.57
CA GLN A 719 18.56 25.74 -22.11
C GLN A 719 19.44 25.10 -23.20
#